data_AF-G0VRQ3-F1
#
_entry.id   AF-G0VRQ3-F1
#
_cell.length_a   1.000
_cell.length_b   1.000
_cell.length_c   1.000
_cell.angle_alpha   90.00
_cell.angle_beta   90.00
_cell.angle_gamma   90.00
#
_symmetry.space_group_name_H-M   'P 1'
#
loop_
_entity.id
_entity.type
_entity.pdbx_description
1 polymer ?
#
loop_
_entity_poly.entity_id
_entity_poly.type
_entity_poly.pdbx_seq_one_letter_code
_entity_poly.pdbx_strand_id
1 'polypeptide(L)'
;MTEVEKLGRLVCLCCLFWLLAFTVVPGAVLLYDHDHGQAYGRTLTELAGEEVQGQPSSQLLRRLSEEDVLAIEAYDVQAAVLQQNRRIPYYWYPHYTATVVLAVADTCPFPITGWQSLAAAPVSLALTADEPESLFFMQAMSYGLDGNLSGQAGMDLLQRIQEQGRLQMAEGPQHLSAQVWILFDYQARQWQHRGAPIHLVVPVEGTLSFQKGLLAKRPLALDDYKLSEILISQGYTLIPPSPSQYVSENETLFQEADKISRQIDYRLSKVYRLTSLTGINHLTWYMAALFLVILWGCRLRRQVLQPPVRQAYLGVIITLCAWILIRCFKLSFPVFWADGIRWSWYSYYLFYGLLISLLVWIGYVASHIGLTRPCPSWLKAVFVGNMLLAVAVMTNDFHQWAFTFSAGVIAADSNHGYGPLYFLLAFSYGAEFLAVNGVLCYTSLHQRVGPSWRLVLPLACTLVYGGYVIGYAWGLLNIFRSELVLMTVICTLVWLEIVIKGRFVPANEGYVEFFRQSNLAMQLYDDTGRVCYASHDIARKVQADWEAQSMPIRGGWVRWYRDIRPLREKQAALRRVNRALTRSYELRCRAGAIRRQAVDRQVRQRIYRELEEIIAQKRPAIEERLTYLKTARPGPDTDAVVCRLHVLACYLKKRCVLLLRGREDGTLDARELFLALQESQRYLDQAGLQGRVGFDLSGRLLASAALTLYDVFEEVGEAALAQHESYWLCQFRESEKDWIFSLVLEQAEGPDWLPVWQGLAAYDVAVDCDDTGYGRRLTVCVGKEGDHG
;
A
#
# COMPACT_ATOMS: atom_id res chain seq x y z
N MET A 1 22.04 40.81 -22.08
CA MET A 1 21.74 39.66 -22.94
C MET A 1 21.77 38.41 -22.07
N THR A 2 20.59 37.91 -21.71
CA THR A 2 20.37 36.88 -20.70
C THR A 2 20.54 35.47 -21.28
N GLU A 3 20.79 34.48 -20.44
CA GLU A 3 20.95 33.04 -20.79
C GLU A 3 19.87 32.48 -21.75
N VAL A 4 18.70 33.13 -21.81
CA VAL A 4 17.61 32.84 -22.75
C VAL A 4 17.97 33.16 -24.21
N GLU A 5 18.79 34.18 -24.49
CA GLU A 5 19.27 34.50 -25.85
C GLU A 5 20.37 33.53 -26.33
N LYS A 6 21.17 32.97 -25.41
CA LYS A 6 22.15 31.92 -25.75
C LYS A 6 21.46 30.60 -26.04
N LEU A 7 20.44 30.23 -25.25
CA LEU A 7 19.60 29.06 -25.51
C LEU A 7 18.78 29.23 -26.80
N GLY A 8 18.24 30.43 -27.05
CA GLY A 8 17.54 30.76 -28.29
C GLY A 8 18.42 30.72 -29.54
N ARG A 9 19.69 31.15 -29.46
CA ARG A 9 20.67 31.02 -30.55
C ARG A 9 21.16 29.59 -30.74
N LEU A 10 21.32 28.81 -29.67
CA LEU A 10 21.68 27.39 -29.75
C LEU A 10 20.55 26.56 -30.35
N VAL A 11 19.29 26.83 -29.96
CA VAL A 11 18.10 26.20 -30.55
C VAL A 11 17.90 26.64 -32.00
N CYS A 12 18.13 27.92 -32.34
CA CYS A 12 18.13 28.37 -33.74
C CYS A 12 19.27 27.75 -34.56
N LEU A 13 20.49 27.60 -34.02
CA LEU A 13 21.60 26.92 -34.70
C LEU A 13 21.36 25.42 -34.86
N CYS A 14 20.75 24.76 -33.88
CA CYS A 14 20.34 23.36 -33.98
C CYS A 14 19.17 23.19 -34.96
N CYS A 15 18.22 24.12 -35.02
CA CYS A 15 17.15 24.12 -36.02
C CYS A 15 17.67 24.46 -37.42
N LEU A 16 18.66 25.35 -37.57
CA LEU A 16 19.30 25.67 -38.85
C LEU A 16 20.18 24.51 -39.33
N PHE A 17 20.86 23.80 -38.42
CA PHE A 17 21.62 22.58 -38.71
C PHE A 17 20.68 21.43 -39.12
N TRP A 18 19.52 21.29 -38.47
CA TRP A 18 18.47 20.36 -38.88
C TRP A 18 17.81 20.76 -40.21
N LEU A 19 17.56 22.05 -40.46
CA LEU A 19 16.99 22.55 -41.72
C LEU A 19 17.97 22.47 -42.90
N LEU A 20 19.28 22.63 -42.66
CA LEU A 20 20.34 22.39 -43.65
C LEU A 20 20.61 20.90 -43.86
N ALA A 21 20.36 20.05 -42.85
CA ALA A 21 20.37 18.58 -43.00
C ALA A 21 19.17 18.05 -43.80
N PHE A 22 18.11 18.85 -43.98
CA PHE A 22 16.98 18.54 -44.86
C PHE A 22 17.14 19.05 -46.30
N THR A 23 18.27 19.66 -46.65
CA THR A 23 18.64 19.96 -48.04
C THR A 23 19.75 19.01 -48.50
N VAL A 24 19.47 17.70 -48.48
CA VAL A 24 20.22 16.78 -49.33
C VAL A 24 19.62 16.90 -50.72
N VAL A 25 20.39 17.48 -51.64
CA VAL A 25 20.11 17.37 -53.07
C VAL A 25 20.06 15.87 -53.37
N PRO A 26 18.99 15.31 -53.97
CA PRO A 26 18.97 13.91 -54.35
C PRO A 26 20.08 13.68 -55.37
N GLY A 27 21.23 13.17 -54.93
CA GLY A 27 22.13 12.47 -55.82
C GLY A 27 21.38 11.23 -56.27
N ALA A 28 21.18 11.05 -57.56
CA ALA A 28 20.46 9.91 -58.08
C ALA A 28 21.48 8.80 -58.31
N VAL A 29 21.66 7.91 -57.32
CA VAL A 29 22.68 6.86 -57.41
C VAL A 29 22.10 5.61 -58.07
N LEU A 30 22.82 5.06 -59.04
CA LEU A 30 22.58 3.75 -59.64
C LEU A 30 23.43 2.70 -58.93
N LEU A 31 22.80 1.72 -58.29
CA LEU A 31 23.50 0.64 -57.60
C LEU A 31 23.62 -0.58 -58.50
N TYR A 32 24.82 -1.16 -58.58
CA TYR A 32 25.06 -2.40 -59.33
C TYR A 32 25.76 -3.44 -58.46
N ASP A 33 25.66 -4.70 -58.88
CA ASP A 33 26.27 -5.86 -58.22
C ASP A 33 27.79 -5.86 -58.39
N HIS A 34 28.50 -5.63 -57.29
CA HIS A 34 29.96 -5.54 -57.29
C HIS A 34 30.67 -6.90 -57.11
N ASP A 35 29.97 -7.93 -56.64
CA ASP A 35 30.60 -9.14 -56.09
C ASP A 35 31.49 -9.83 -57.14
N HIS A 36 31.05 -9.87 -58.39
CA HIS A 36 31.72 -10.67 -59.43
C HIS A 36 32.51 -9.87 -60.47
N GLY A 37 32.43 -8.53 -60.45
CA GLY A 37 33.21 -7.69 -61.35
C GLY A 37 32.75 -6.24 -61.42
N GLN A 38 33.53 -5.41 -62.12
CA GLN A 38 33.21 -4.00 -62.37
C GLN A 38 32.80 -3.73 -63.82
N ALA A 39 32.75 -4.76 -64.68
CA ALA A 39 32.52 -4.60 -66.12
C ALA A 39 31.18 -3.92 -66.43
N TYR A 40 30.10 -4.43 -65.82
CA TYR A 40 28.77 -3.84 -65.91
C TYR A 40 28.73 -2.41 -65.31
N GLY A 41 29.25 -2.23 -64.10
CA GLY A 41 29.31 -0.92 -63.45
C GLY A 41 30.05 0.14 -64.26
N ARG A 42 31.21 -0.19 -64.85
CA ARG A 42 31.98 0.72 -65.72
C ARG A 42 31.19 1.09 -66.97
N THR A 43 30.52 0.12 -67.58
CA THR A 43 29.66 0.35 -68.75
C THR A 43 28.50 1.29 -68.40
N LEU A 44 27.90 1.11 -67.21
CA LEU A 44 26.89 2.03 -66.70
C LEU A 44 27.48 3.42 -66.41
N THR A 45 28.68 3.54 -65.83
CA THR A 45 29.31 4.86 -65.59
C THR A 45 29.60 5.61 -66.90
N GLU A 46 29.91 4.89 -67.98
CA GLU A 46 30.18 5.50 -69.29
C GLU A 46 28.92 5.98 -70.03
N LEU A 47 27.77 5.34 -69.77
CA LEU A 47 26.52 5.58 -70.50
C LEU A 47 25.44 6.28 -69.68
N ALA A 48 25.48 6.18 -68.36
CA ALA A 48 24.56 6.87 -67.46
C ALA A 48 25.12 8.26 -67.10
N GLY A 49 24.24 9.27 -67.08
CA GLY A 49 24.57 10.60 -66.56
C GLY A 49 24.55 10.71 -65.03
N GLU A 50 24.39 9.59 -64.34
CA GLU A 50 24.14 9.48 -62.90
C GLU A 50 25.31 8.80 -62.18
N GLU A 51 25.42 9.00 -60.86
CA GLU A 51 26.49 8.39 -60.06
C GLU A 51 26.26 6.87 -59.94
N VAL A 52 27.26 6.06 -60.32
CA VAL A 52 27.17 4.59 -60.28
C VAL A 52 28.01 4.04 -59.14
N GLN A 53 27.39 3.28 -58.23
CA GLN A 53 28.07 2.69 -57.07
C GLN A 53 27.89 1.18 -57.01
N GLY A 54 28.98 0.46 -56.77
CA GLY A 54 28.96 -0.98 -56.55
C GLY A 54 28.52 -1.31 -55.13
N GLN A 55 27.58 -2.24 -54.99
CA GLN A 55 27.15 -2.80 -53.70
C GLN A 55 27.15 -4.33 -53.77
N PRO A 56 27.26 -5.03 -52.63
CA PRO A 56 27.05 -6.47 -52.59
C PRO A 56 25.63 -6.82 -53.06
N SER A 57 25.49 -7.91 -53.78
CA SER A 57 24.22 -8.41 -54.34
C SER A 57 23.09 -8.49 -53.30
N SER A 58 23.41 -8.93 -52.09
CA SER A 58 22.48 -9.04 -50.95
C SER A 58 21.94 -7.69 -50.43
N GLN A 59 22.61 -6.56 -50.73
CA GLN A 59 22.22 -5.23 -50.25
C GLN A 59 21.39 -4.43 -51.25
N LEU A 60 21.45 -4.78 -52.55
CA LEU A 60 20.83 -4.01 -53.63
C LEU A 60 19.33 -3.78 -53.41
N LEU A 61 18.57 -4.85 -53.16
CA LEU A 61 17.12 -4.77 -52.97
C LEU A 61 16.71 -3.94 -51.74
N ARG A 62 17.52 -3.98 -50.66
CA ARG A 62 17.25 -3.25 -49.41
C ARG A 62 17.46 -1.75 -49.60
N ARG A 63 18.54 -1.38 -50.31
CA ARG A 63 18.89 0.02 -50.56
C ARG A 63 17.98 0.70 -51.58
N LEU A 64 17.20 -0.06 -52.36
CA LEU A 64 16.16 0.53 -53.21
C LEU A 64 15.16 1.38 -52.41
N SER A 65 14.99 1.18 -51.10
CA SER A 65 14.12 2.02 -50.28
C SER A 65 14.70 3.40 -49.90
N GLU A 66 16.01 3.61 -50.05
CA GLU A 66 16.71 4.85 -49.69
C GLU A 66 16.37 5.98 -50.66
N GLU A 67 16.24 7.22 -50.19
CA GLU A 67 15.72 8.34 -51.01
C GLU A 67 16.67 8.79 -52.14
N ASP A 68 17.98 8.58 -51.96
CA ASP A 68 19.08 8.86 -52.88
C ASP A 68 19.30 7.76 -53.93
N VAL A 69 18.75 6.56 -53.73
CA VAL A 69 18.88 5.47 -54.72
C VAL A 69 17.83 5.59 -55.82
N LEU A 70 18.30 5.81 -57.05
CA LEU A 70 17.46 5.97 -58.24
C LEU A 70 17.06 4.63 -58.86
N ALA A 71 18.03 3.75 -59.05
CA ALA A 71 17.83 2.41 -59.60
C ALA A 71 18.81 1.42 -59.01
N ILE A 72 18.44 0.15 -59.05
CA ILE A 72 19.31 -0.97 -58.65
C ILE A 72 19.39 -1.98 -59.78
N GLU A 73 20.50 -2.72 -59.83
CA GLU A 73 20.56 -3.97 -60.58
C GLU A 73 19.69 -5.03 -59.89
N ALA A 74 18.81 -5.66 -60.66
CA ALA A 74 17.87 -6.67 -60.17
C ALA A 74 17.66 -7.76 -61.22
N TYR A 75 17.05 -8.87 -60.81
CA TYR A 75 16.56 -9.92 -61.70
C TYR A 75 15.10 -9.64 -62.11
N ASP A 76 14.70 -10.08 -63.30
CA ASP A 76 13.32 -9.97 -63.81
C ASP A 76 12.25 -10.48 -62.84
N VAL A 77 12.52 -11.60 -62.17
CA VAL A 77 11.64 -12.15 -61.13
C VAL A 77 11.44 -11.15 -60.00
N GLN A 78 12.50 -10.48 -59.54
CA GLN A 78 12.42 -9.46 -58.48
C GLN A 78 11.71 -8.19 -58.97
N ALA A 79 11.99 -7.78 -60.21
CA ALA A 79 11.35 -6.65 -60.86
C ALA A 79 9.84 -6.85 -61.00
N ALA A 80 9.40 -8.04 -61.45
CA ALA A 80 8.01 -8.38 -61.64
C ALA A 80 7.18 -8.26 -60.34
N VAL A 81 7.74 -8.70 -59.20
CA VAL A 81 7.09 -8.56 -57.87
C VAL A 81 6.95 -7.09 -57.47
N LEU A 82 8.00 -6.30 -57.66
CA LEU A 82 7.98 -4.88 -57.31
C LEU A 82 7.10 -4.04 -58.23
N GLN A 83 6.99 -4.39 -59.51
CA GLN A 83 6.08 -3.75 -60.46
C GLN A 83 4.59 -3.96 -60.15
N GLN A 84 4.23 -4.97 -59.36
CA GLN A 84 2.86 -5.15 -58.85
C GLN A 84 2.49 -4.13 -57.76
N ASN A 85 3.46 -3.36 -57.24
CA ASN A 85 3.23 -2.37 -56.19
C ASN A 85 2.48 -1.14 -56.72
N ARG A 86 1.25 -0.92 -56.22
CA ARG A 86 0.38 0.19 -56.64
C ARG A 86 0.81 1.58 -56.12
N ARG A 87 1.77 1.66 -55.19
CA ARG A 87 2.16 2.92 -54.54
C ARG A 87 3.33 3.64 -55.23
N ILE A 88 4.25 2.90 -55.85
CA ILE A 88 5.45 3.43 -56.50
C ILE A 88 5.59 2.73 -57.86
N PRO A 89 5.53 3.46 -58.99
CA PRO A 89 5.71 2.87 -60.31
C PRO A 89 7.20 2.59 -60.55
N TYR A 90 7.57 1.30 -60.56
CA TYR A 90 8.92 0.88 -60.92
C TYR A 90 9.04 0.61 -62.43
N TYR A 91 10.15 1.05 -63.02
CA TYR A 91 10.48 0.89 -64.44
C TYR A 91 11.57 -0.17 -64.57
N TRP A 92 11.33 -1.19 -65.40
CA TRP A 92 12.23 -2.32 -65.60
C TRP A 92 12.93 -2.21 -66.96
N TYR A 93 14.27 -2.29 -66.93
CA TYR A 93 15.14 -2.20 -68.10
C TYR A 93 16.01 -3.47 -68.16
N PRO A 94 15.62 -4.51 -68.94
CA PRO A 94 16.40 -5.74 -69.07
C PRO A 94 17.62 -5.49 -69.96
N HIS A 95 18.82 -5.85 -69.49
CA HIS A 95 20.07 -5.53 -70.20
C HIS A 95 20.83 -6.76 -70.67
N TYR A 96 20.80 -7.85 -69.91
CA TYR A 96 21.46 -9.11 -70.28
C TYR A 96 20.76 -10.30 -69.62
N THR A 97 21.14 -11.50 -70.02
CA THR A 97 20.62 -12.75 -69.49
C THR A 97 21.67 -13.43 -68.62
N ALA A 98 21.28 -13.83 -67.42
CA ALA A 98 22.06 -14.61 -66.49
C ALA A 98 21.57 -16.08 -66.51
N THR A 99 22.34 -16.97 -67.12
CA THR A 99 22.00 -18.40 -67.24
C THR A 99 22.83 -19.22 -66.26
N VAL A 100 22.20 -20.10 -65.49
CA VAL A 100 22.94 -20.96 -64.56
C VAL A 100 23.68 -22.06 -65.34
N VAL A 101 24.98 -22.14 -65.15
CA VAL A 101 25.89 -23.04 -65.89
C VAL A 101 26.91 -23.70 -64.98
N LEU A 102 27.60 -24.71 -65.51
CA LEU A 102 28.74 -25.34 -64.86
C LEU A 102 30.03 -24.80 -65.48
N ALA A 103 30.84 -24.12 -64.68
CA ALA A 103 32.22 -23.80 -65.04
C ALA A 103 33.11 -24.96 -64.61
N VAL A 104 33.78 -25.62 -65.57
CA VAL A 104 34.59 -26.81 -65.33
C VAL A 104 36.06 -26.45 -65.56
N ALA A 105 36.93 -26.80 -64.61
CA ALA A 105 38.37 -26.61 -64.77
C ALA A 105 38.90 -27.44 -65.96
N ASP A 106 39.78 -26.88 -66.77
CA ASP A 106 40.38 -27.59 -67.91
C ASP A 106 41.24 -28.80 -67.47
N THR A 107 41.65 -28.81 -66.20
CA THR A 107 42.37 -29.91 -65.55
C THR A 107 41.44 -31.03 -65.03
N CYS A 108 40.12 -30.89 -65.17
CA CYS A 108 39.16 -31.90 -64.72
C CYS A 108 39.26 -33.16 -65.59
N PRO A 109 39.55 -34.34 -65.01
CA PRO A 109 39.74 -35.57 -65.78
C PRO A 109 38.42 -36.27 -66.15
N PHE A 110 37.27 -35.72 -65.77
CA PHE A 110 35.95 -36.34 -65.96
C PHE A 110 35.09 -35.54 -66.97
N PRO A 111 34.35 -36.21 -67.86
CA PRO A 111 33.43 -35.52 -68.76
C PRO A 111 32.19 -35.05 -67.99
N ILE A 112 32.08 -33.74 -67.77
CA ILE A 112 30.92 -33.11 -67.16
C ILE A 112 30.02 -32.55 -68.27
N THR A 113 28.82 -33.12 -68.41
CA THR A 113 27.85 -32.69 -69.44
C THR A 113 26.62 -31.99 -68.83
N GLY A 114 26.38 -32.15 -67.54
CA GLY A 114 25.23 -31.54 -66.88
C GLY A 114 25.05 -31.96 -65.42
N TRP A 115 23.83 -31.79 -64.88
CA TRP A 115 23.54 -31.97 -63.46
C TRP A 115 23.73 -33.42 -62.99
N GLN A 116 23.36 -34.39 -63.82
CA GLN A 116 23.51 -35.81 -63.47
C GLN A 116 24.98 -36.25 -63.41
N SER A 117 25.86 -35.61 -64.19
CA SER A 117 27.30 -35.86 -64.16
C SER A 117 27.91 -35.54 -62.79
N LEU A 118 27.36 -34.57 -62.05
CA LEU A 118 27.83 -34.19 -60.72
C LEU A 118 27.58 -35.28 -59.66
N ALA A 119 26.52 -36.09 -59.84
CA ALA A 119 26.27 -37.26 -58.98
C ALA A 119 27.25 -38.39 -59.29
N ALA A 120 27.52 -38.65 -60.57
CA ALA A 120 28.27 -39.81 -61.02
C ALA A 120 29.79 -39.64 -60.95
N ALA A 121 30.31 -38.43 -61.17
CA ALA A 121 31.73 -38.15 -61.19
C ALA A 121 32.28 -37.80 -59.79
N PRO A 122 33.49 -38.24 -59.42
CA PRO A 122 34.16 -37.88 -58.16
C PRO A 122 34.79 -36.48 -58.19
N VAL A 123 34.01 -35.46 -58.57
CA VAL A 123 34.48 -34.07 -58.69
C VAL A 123 34.20 -33.24 -57.43
N SER A 124 35.07 -32.28 -57.11
CA SER A 124 34.79 -31.25 -56.12
C SER A 124 33.94 -30.14 -56.71
N LEU A 125 32.88 -29.76 -56.01
CA LEU A 125 31.88 -28.80 -56.44
C LEU A 125 31.90 -27.57 -55.53
N ALA A 126 31.88 -26.38 -56.12
CA ALA A 126 31.74 -25.12 -55.40
C ALA A 126 30.53 -24.31 -55.88
N LEU A 127 29.84 -23.68 -54.95
CA LEU A 127 28.83 -22.66 -55.22
C LEU A 127 28.82 -21.59 -54.11
N THR A 128 28.26 -20.43 -54.41
CA THR A 128 28.08 -19.35 -53.42
C THR A 128 27.04 -19.73 -52.37
N ALA A 129 27.23 -19.23 -51.13
CA ALA A 129 26.21 -19.21 -50.10
C ALA A 129 25.31 -17.96 -50.17
N ASP A 130 25.69 -16.96 -50.97
CA ASP A 130 25.01 -15.66 -51.03
C ASP A 130 23.63 -15.76 -51.70
N GLU A 131 22.63 -15.13 -51.09
CA GLU A 131 21.31 -14.93 -51.69
C GLU A 131 21.30 -13.63 -52.52
N PRO A 132 20.65 -13.62 -53.71
CA PRO A 132 19.71 -14.62 -54.23
C PRO A 132 20.33 -15.72 -55.11
N GLU A 133 21.64 -15.69 -55.37
CA GLU A 133 22.31 -16.58 -56.34
C GLU A 133 22.22 -18.06 -55.96
N SER A 134 22.48 -18.39 -54.69
CA SER A 134 22.39 -19.75 -54.17
C SER A 134 21.00 -20.37 -54.38
N LEU A 135 19.94 -19.56 -54.24
CA LEU A 135 18.55 -19.98 -54.50
C LEU A 135 18.31 -20.27 -55.97
N PHE A 136 18.74 -19.39 -56.86
CA PHE A 136 18.60 -19.60 -58.30
C PHE A 136 19.39 -20.81 -58.79
N PHE A 137 20.57 -21.06 -58.23
CA PHE A 137 21.37 -22.25 -58.52
C PHE A 137 20.64 -23.53 -58.09
N MET A 138 20.05 -23.54 -56.89
CA MET A 138 19.25 -24.67 -56.41
C MET A 138 18.03 -24.94 -57.28
N GLN A 139 17.34 -23.89 -57.72
CA GLN A 139 16.17 -23.99 -58.57
C GLN A 139 16.53 -24.49 -59.96
N ALA A 140 17.62 -24.00 -60.55
CA ALA A 140 18.11 -24.46 -61.84
C ALA A 140 18.53 -25.93 -61.81
N MET A 141 19.19 -26.37 -60.73
CA MET A 141 19.51 -27.78 -60.50
C MET A 141 18.28 -28.66 -60.39
N SER A 142 17.30 -28.26 -59.58
CA SER A 142 16.06 -29.04 -59.44
C SER A 142 15.33 -29.13 -60.78
N TYR A 143 15.18 -28.00 -61.47
CA TYR A 143 14.52 -27.95 -62.77
C TYR A 143 15.16 -28.90 -63.79
N GLY A 144 16.50 -28.91 -63.89
CA GLY A 144 17.18 -29.84 -64.80
C GLY A 144 17.13 -31.31 -64.37
N LEU A 145 16.88 -31.63 -63.10
CA LEU A 145 16.84 -33.01 -62.60
C LEU A 145 15.43 -33.63 -62.64
N ASP A 146 14.40 -32.88 -62.26
CA ASP A 146 13.02 -33.37 -62.12
C ASP A 146 11.95 -32.48 -62.77
N GLY A 147 12.34 -31.38 -63.42
CA GLY A 147 11.43 -30.45 -64.08
C GLY A 147 10.68 -29.50 -63.14
N ASN A 148 10.98 -29.52 -61.83
CA ASN A 148 10.28 -28.72 -60.82
C ASN A 148 11.19 -27.63 -60.20
N LEU A 149 10.60 -26.49 -59.84
CA LEU A 149 11.25 -25.38 -59.14
C LEU A 149 11.31 -25.55 -57.61
N SER A 150 10.82 -26.68 -57.06
CA SER A 150 10.77 -26.96 -55.62
C SER A 150 12.13 -26.98 -54.90
N GLY A 151 13.22 -27.17 -55.64
CA GLY A 151 14.58 -27.27 -55.10
C GLY A 151 14.94 -28.62 -54.47
N GLN A 152 14.01 -29.56 -54.35
CA GLN A 152 14.23 -30.83 -53.63
C GLN A 152 15.26 -31.73 -54.31
N ALA A 153 15.13 -31.97 -55.62
CA ALA A 153 16.08 -32.83 -56.34
C ALA A 153 17.50 -32.27 -56.34
N GLY A 154 17.63 -30.94 -56.47
CA GLY A 154 18.91 -30.25 -56.33
C GLY A 154 19.48 -30.40 -54.92
N MET A 155 18.63 -30.30 -53.89
CA MET A 155 19.04 -30.41 -52.48
C MET A 155 19.54 -31.82 -52.15
N ASP A 156 18.83 -32.85 -52.60
CA ASP A 156 19.22 -34.25 -52.42
C ASP A 156 20.51 -34.58 -53.17
N LEU A 157 20.77 -33.93 -54.31
CA LEU A 157 22.05 -34.03 -55.02
C LEU A 157 23.19 -33.39 -54.22
N LEU A 158 23.06 -32.11 -53.84
CA LEU A 158 24.10 -31.42 -53.08
C LEU A 158 24.37 -32.07 -51.73
N GLN A 159 23.34 -32.57 -51.05
CA GLN A 159 23.49 -33.28 -49.78
C GLN A 159 24.37 -34.53 -49.95
N ARG A 160 24.13 -35.33 -51.00
CA ARG A 160 24.96 -36.50 -51.30
C ARG A 160 26.41 -36.11 -51.61
N ILE A 161 26.63 -35.02 -52.32
CA ILE A 161 27.99 -34.50 -52.62
C ILE A 161 28.68 -34.02 -51.33
N GLN A 162 27.93 -33.37 -50.44
CA GLN A 162 28.40 -32.87 -49.15
C GLN A 162 28.72 -34.01 -48.15
N GLU A 163 27.89 -35.05 -48.10
CA GLU A 163 28.15 -36.25 -47.28
C GLU A 163 29.45 -36.96 -47.68
N GLN A 164 29.86 -36.82 -48.95
CA GLN A 164 31.11 -37.32 -49.48
C GLN A 164 32.28 -36.34 -49.32
N GLY A 165 32.06 -35.17 -48.69
CA GLY A 165 33.09 -34.16 -48.41
C GLY A 165 33.59 -33.41 -49.64
N ARG A 166 32.81 -33.40 -50.73
CA ARG A 166 33.24 -32.83 -52.03
C ARG A 166 32.64 -31.45 -52.33
N LEU A 167 31.73 -30.96 -51.50
CA LEU A 167 31.04 -29.68 -51.69
C LEU A 167 31.73 -28.58 -50.85
N GLN A 168 31.95 -27.43 -51.47
CA GLN A 168 32.44 -26.21 -50.82
C GLN A 168 31.42 -25.09 -51.03
N MET A 169 31.03 -24.43 -49.93
CA MET A 169 30.16 -23.25 -49.96
C MET A 169 30.77 -22.18 -49.05
N ALA A 170 30.83 -20.95 -49.54
CA ALA A 170 31.29 -19.79 -48.79
C ALA A 170 30.51 -18.54 -49.20
N GLU A 171 30.42 -17.58 -48.28
CA GLU A 171 29.88 -16.24 -48.52
C GLU A 171 30.96 -15.34 -49.15
N GLY A 172 30.56 -14.53 -50.13
CA GLY A 172 31.41 -13.59 -50.83
C GLY A 172 32.17 -14.17 -52.04
N PRO A 173 32.89 -13.31 -52.79
CA PRO A 173 33.45 -13.63 -54.11
C PRO A 173 34.73 -14.48 -54.07
N GLN A 174 34.86 -15.35 -53.07
CA GLN A 174 36.05 -16.16 -52.88
C GLN A 174 36.15 -17.22 -53.99
N HIS A 175 37.32 -17.27 -54.63
CA HIS A 175 37.67 -18.35 -55.53
C HIS A 175 37.90 -19.63 -54.71
N LEU A 176 36.83 -20.40 -54.50
CA LEU A 176 36.91 -21.70 -53.84
C LEU A 176 37.68 -22.68 -54.72
N SER A 177 38.60 -23.44 -54.12
CA SER A 177 39.39 -24.45 -54.84
C SER A 177 38.52 -25.69 -55.13
N ALA A 178 37.89 -25.71 -56.30
CA ALA A 178 37.06 -26.80 -56.79
C ALA A 178 37.43 -27.19 -58.23
N GLN A 179 36.87 -28.30 -58.73
CA GLN A 179 37.01 -28.73 -60.12
C GLN A 179 35.82 -28.26 -60.97
N VAL A 180 34.66 -28.07 -60.34
CA VAL A 180 33.45 -27.57 -60.96
C VAL A 180 32.85 -26.47 -60.08
N TRP A 181 32.43 -25.36 -60.69
CA TRP A 181 31.70 -24.28 -60.05
C TRP A 181 30.32 -24.12 -60.68
N ILE A 182 29.29 -23.88 -59.85
CA ILE A 182 27.98 -23.43 -60.34
C ILE A 182 27.99 -21.91 -60.32
N LEU A 183 27.81 -21.31 -61.49
CA LEU A 183 27.89 -19.87 -61.71
C LEU A 183 26.83 -19.45 -62.72
N PHE A 184 26.61 -18.13 -62.83
CA PHE A 184 26.00 -17.59 -64.02
C PHE A 184 26.99 -17.54 -65.20
N ASP A 185 26.48 -17.67 -66.41
CA ASP A 185 27.28 -17.70 -67.65
C ASP A 185 28.11 -16.43 -67.85
N TYR A 186 27.58 -15.26 -67.52
CA TYR A 186 28.34 -14.01 -67.54
C TYR A 186 29.51 -14.02 -66.54
N GLN A 187 29.35 -14.63 -65.36
CA GLN A 187 30.42 -14.73 -64.35
C GLN A 187 31.54 -15.65 -64.86
N ALA A 188 31.18 -16.81 -65.40
CA ALA A 188 32.14 -17.75 -65.99
C ALA A 188 32.91 -17.14 -67.17
N ARG A 189 32.24 -16.37 -68.05
CA ARG A 189 32.92 -15.67 -69.16
C ARG A 189 33.84 -14.55 -68.68
N GLN A 190 33.47 -13.83 -67.61
CA GLN A 190 34.37 -12.86 -66.99
C GLN A 190 35.62 -13.53 -66.41
N TRP A 191 35.49 -14.71 -65.82
CA TRP A 191 36.64 -15.50 -65.36
C TRP A 191 37.53 -15.92 -66.54
N GLN A 192 36.94 -16.36 -67.65
CA GLN A 192 37.69 -16.67 -68.89
C GLN A 192 38.43 -15.45 -69.43
N HIS A 193 37.79 -14.26 -69.46
CA HIS A 193 38.44 -13.01 -69.88
C HIS A 193 39.61 -12.60 -68.97
N ARG A 194 39.57 -12.97 -67.68
CA ARG A 194 40.68 -12.78 -66.73
C ARG A 194 41.75 -13.87 -66.82
N GLY A 195 41.62 -14.82 -67.75
CA GLY A 195 42.58 -15.90 -68.00
C GLY A 195 42.40 -17.13 -67.09
N ALA A 196 41.24 -17.33 -66.47
CA ALA A 196 40.96 -18.53 -65.70
C ALA A 196 40.87 -19.77 -66.63
N PRO A 197 41.54 -20.89 -66.30
CA PRO A 197 41.56 -22.10 -67.11
C PRO A 197 40.29 -22.94 -66.91
N ILE A 198 39.16 -22.41 -67.37
CA ILE A 198 37.85 -23.02 -67.27
C ILE A 198 37.14 -23.04 -68.63
N HIS A 199 36.31 -24.05 -68.87
CA HIS A 199 35.35 -24.08 -69.95
C HIS A 199 33.91 -24.13 -69.41
N LEU A 200 32.98 -23.56 -70.15
CA LEU A 200 31.59 -23.41 -69.77
C LEU A 200 30.77 -24.57 -70.33
N VAL A 201 30.01 -25.24 -69.48
CA VAL A 201 29.07 -26.31 -69.83
C VAL A 201 27.66 -25.88 -69.49
N VAL A 202 26.79 -25.83 -70.51
CA VAL A 202 25.34 -25.67 -70.32
C VAL A 202 24.77 -27.08 -70.07
N PRO A 203 24.09 -27.32 -68.94
CA PRO A 203 23.55 -28.64 -68.62
C PRO A 203 22.60 -29.17 -69.70
N VAL A 204 22.89 -30.38 -70.20
CA VAL A 204 22.11 -31.02 -71.27
C VAL A 204 20.68 -31.38 -70.86
N GLU A 205 20.44 -31.58 -69.56
CA GLU A 205 19.13 -31.90 -69.01
C GLU A 205 18.19 -30.68 -68.96
N GLY A 206 18.74 -29.47 -69.11
CA GLY A 206 18.02 -28.20 -68.98
C GLY A 206 18.52 -27.36 -67.81
N THR A 207 18.44 -26.04 -67.95
CA THR A 207 18.80 -25.07 -66.90
C THR A 207 17.92 -23.83 -67.00
N LEU A 208 18.00 -22.95 -66.01
CA LEU A 208 17.24 -21.71 -65.95
C LEU A 208 18.07 -20.50 -66.36
N SER A 209 17.39 -19.56 -67.03
CA SER A 209 17.89 -18.24 -67.39
C SER A 209 17.00 -17.17 -66.79
N PHE A 210 17.62 -16.09 -66.34
CA PHE A 210 16.96 -14.93 -65.74
C PHE A 210 17.41 -13.68 -66.48
N GLN A 211 16.50 -12.76 -66.80
CA GLN A 211 16.93 -11.45 -67.29
C GLN A 211 17.45 -10.61 -66.12
N LYS A 212 18.60 -9.98 -66.30
CA LYS A 212 19.22 -9.08 -65.32
C LYS A 212 19.35 -7.70 -65.95
N GLY A 213 19.09 -6.67 -65.15
CA GLY A 213 18.90 -5.32 -65.66
C GLY A 213 18.70 -4.30 -64.54
N LEU A 214 18.28 -3.09 -64.90
CA LEU A 214 18.02 -2.02 -63.93
C LEU A 214 16.52 -1.91 -63.58
N LEU A 215 16.24 -1.83 -62.29
CA LEU A 215 14.93 -1.49 -61.74
C LEU A 215 14.97 -0.08 -61.16
N ALA A 216 14.29 0.86 -61.81
CA ALA A 216 14.35 2.28 -61.48
C ALA A 216 13.04 2.81 -60.89
N LYS A 217 13.13 3.75 -59.96
CA LYS A 217 11.95 4.47 -59.42
C LYS A 217 11.38 5.50 -60.38
N ARG A 218 12.19 5.93 -61.35
CA ARG A 218 11.86 6.93 -62.37
C ARG A 218 12.40 6.46 -63.72
N PRO A 219 11.85 6.96 -64.84
CA PRO A 219 12.37 6.61 -66.17
C PRO A 219 13.84 7.01 -66.31
N LEU A 220 14.66 6.09 -66.78
CA LEU A 220 16.08 6.32 -67.09
C LEU A 220 16.24 6.75 -68.55
N ALA A 221 17.12 7.71 -68.81
CA ALA A 221 17.53 8.10 -70.15
C ALA A 221 18.82 7.34 -70.52
N LEU A 222 18.68 6.05 -70.82
CA LEU A 222 19.77 5.16 -71.23
C LEU A 222 19.63 4.79 -72.71
N ASP A 223 20.75 4.71 -73.43
CA ASP A 223 20.81 4.19 -74.80
C ASP A 223 20.98 2.67 -74.75
N ASP A 224 19.85 1.96 -74.67
CA ASP A 224 19.81 0.50 -74.54
C ASP A 224 20.51 -0.22 -75.70
N TYR A 225 20.51 0.37 -76.91
CA TYR A 225 21.16 -0.22 -78.08
C TYR A 225 22.68 -0.20 -77.91
N LYS A 226 23.25 0.96 -77.59
CA LYS A 226 24.69 1.10 -77.35
C LYS A 226 25.15 0.31 -76.13
N LEU A 227 24.33 0.26 -75.09
CA LEU A 227 24.57 -0.56 -73.91
C LEU A 227 24.66 -2.05 -74.28
N SER A 228 23.70 -2.56 -75.08
CA SER A 228 23.69 -3.95 -75.51
C SER A 228 24.93 -4.33 -76.35
N GLU A 229 25.40 -3.43 -77.22
CA GLU A 229 26.60 -3.64 -78.04
C GLU A 229 27.87 -3.77 -77.19
N ILE A 230 28.03 -2.88 -76.20
CA ILE A 230 29.17 -2.91 -75.26
C ILE A 230 29.11 -4.17 -74.39
N LEU A 231 27.93 -4.54 -73.89
CA LEU A 231 27.76 -5.75 -73.09
C LEU A 231 28.11 -7.02 -73.88
N ILE A 232 27.69 -7.14 -75.15
CA ILE A 232 28.09 -8.25 -76.03
C ILE A 232 29.62 -8.32 -76.16
N SER A 233 30.28 -7.16 -76.37
CA SER A 233 31.75 -7.09 -76.50
C SER A 233 32.49 -7.51 -75.22
N GLN A 234 31.84 -7.39 -74.06
CA GLN A 234 32.36 -7.78 -72.74
C GLN A 234 31.97 -9.22 -72.35
N GLY A 235 31.36 -9.98 -73.26
CA GLY A 235 31.02 -11.39 -73.04
C GLY A 235 29.67 -11.62 -72.35
N TYR A 236 28.79 -10.61 -72.27
CA TYR A 236 27.42 -10.81 -71.79
C TYR A 236 26.51 -11.35 -72.91
N THR A 237 25.60 -12.23 -72.55
CA THR A 237 24.59 -12.82 -73.43
C THR A 237 23.27 -12.08 -73.32
N LEU A 238 22.67 -11.74 -74.46
CA LEU A 238 21.33 -11.13 -74.50
C LEU A 238 20.23 -12.19 -74.57
N ILE A 239 20.51 -13.33 -75.22
CA ILE A 239 19.56 -14.41 -75.47
C ILE A 239 20.03 -15.67 -74.72
N PRO A 240 19.12 -16.44 -74.10
CA PRO A 240 19.46 -17.65 -73.37
C PRO A 240 20.04 -18.73 -74.31
N PRO A 241 21.13 -19.41 -73.93
CA PRO A 241 21.72 -20.49 -74.73
C PRO A 241 20.87 -21.78 -74.65
N SER A 242 20.69 -22.52 -75.74
CA SER A 242 19.98 -23.82 -75.70
C SER A 242 20.76 -24.86 -74.87
N PRO A 243 20.11 -25.69 -74.01
CA PRO A 243 18.67 -25.87 -73.78
C PRO A 243 18.10 -25.08 -72.57
N SER A 244 18.62 -23.90 -72.23
CA SER A 244 18.10 -23.09 -71.12
C SER A 244 16.75 -22.42 -71.44
N GLN A 245 15.96 -22.15 -70.40
CA GLN A 245 14.64 -21.54 -70.51
C GLN A 245 14.46 -20.40 -69.49
N TYR A 246 13.69 -19.37 -69.88
CA TYR A 246 13.21 -18.36 -68.94
C TYR A 246 12.11 -18.93 -68.05
N VAL A 247 12.07 -18.47 -66.80
CA VAL A 247 11.00 -18.83 -65.87
C VAL A 247 9.72 -18.06 -66.24
N SER A 248 8.63 -18.77 -66.47
CA SER A 248 7.31 -18.21 -66.76
C SER A 248 6.44 -18.04 -65.50
N GLU A 249 6.71 -18.80 -64.44
CA GLU A 249 5.93 -18.82 -63.19
C GLU A 249 6.68 -18.15 -62.03
N ASN A 250 6.69 -16.82 -62.00
CA ASN A 250 7.42 -16.07 -60.96
C ASN A 250 6.86 -16.32 -59.55
N GLU A 251 5.55 -16.53 -59.39
CA GLU A 251 4.92 -16.76 -58.08
C GLU A 251 5.38 -18.07 -57.43
N THR A 252 5.48 -19.16 -58.19
CA THR A 252 5.92 -20.47 -57.67
C THR A 252 7.40 -20.43 -57.31
N LEU A 253 8.21 -19.72 -58.09
CA LEU A 253 9.62 -19.49 -57.81
C LEU A 253 9.86 -18.80 -56.46
N PHE A 254 9.09 -17.75 -56.12
CA PHE A 254 9.22 -17.07 -54.83
C PHE A 254 8.64 -17.85 -53.66
N GLN A 255 7.55 -18.60 -53.86
CA GLN A 255 6.97 -19.45 -52.80
C GLN A 255 7.92 -20.57 -52.37
N GLU A 256 8.66 -21.16 -53.32
CA GLU A 256 9.62 -22.21 -53.03
C GLU A 256 10.97 -21.66 -52.53
N ALA A 257 11.34 -20.42 -52.87
CA ALA A 257 12.59 -19.80 -52.42
C ALA A 257 12.78 -19.78 -50.89
N ASP A 258 11.74 -19.43 -50.11
CA ASP A 258 11.80 -19.45 -48.63
C ASP A 258 11.97 -20.88 -48.07
N LYS A 259 11.43 -21.89 -48.76
CA LYS A 259 11.65 -23.30 -48.38
C LYS A 259 13.06 -23.76 -48.73
N ILE A 260 13.59 -23.37 -49.89
CA ILE A 260 14.92 -23.74 -50.37
C ILE A 260 16.00 -23.10 -49.50
N SER A 261 15.89 -21.80 -49.20
CA SER A 261 16.77 -21.07 -48.28
C SER A 261 16.93 -21.83 -46.96
N ARG A 262 15.80 -22.19 -46.33
CA ARG A 262 15.77 -22.99 -45.09
C ARG A 262 16.40 -24.37 -45.26
N GLN A 263 16.26 -25.02 -46.42
CA GLN A 263 16.83 -26.34 -46.67
C GLN A 263 18.34 -26.30 -46.91
N ILE A 264 18.86 -25.29 -47.61
CA ILE A 264 20.32 -25.08 -47.79
C ILE A 264 20.95 -24.93 -46.41
N ASP A 265 20.35 -24.11 -45.57
CA ASP A 265 20.79 -23.87 -44.19
C ASP A 265 20.72 -25.11 -43.29
N TYR A 266 19.66 -25.91 -43.46
CA TYR A 266 19.42 -27.10 -42.64
C TYR A 266 20.30 -28.29 -43.06
N ARG A 267 20.42 -28.57 -44.36
CA ARG A 267 21.04 -29.79 -44.89
C ARG A 267 22.49 -29.62 -45.32
N LEU A 268 22.87 -28.44 -45.84
CA LEU A 268 24.16 -28.24 -46.49
C LEU A 268 25.15 -27.47 -45.62
N SER A 269 24.74 -26.30 -45.12
CA SER A 269 25.63 -25.44 -44.32
C SER A 269 25.80 -25.96 -42.89
N LYS A 270 24.82 -26.73 -42.36
CA LYS A 270 24.72 -27.09 -40.92
C LYS A 270 24.77 -25.85 -40.01
N VAL A 271 24.56 -24.65 -40.56
CA VAL A 271 24.64 -23.37 -39.84
C VAL A 271 23.32 -23.06 -39.13
N TYR A 272 22.21 -23.71 -39.49
CA TYR A 272 20.97 -23.58 -38.73
C TYR A 272 20.92 -24.43 -37.46
N ARG A 273 21.25 -23.71 -36.39
CA ARG A 273 20.88 -23.85 -34.98
C ARG A 273 19.47 -24.41 -34.76
N LEU A 274 19.35 -25.74 -34.80
CA LEU A 274 18.13 -26.46 -34.42
C LEU A 274 17.71 -26.01 -33.01
N THR A 275 16.60 -25.31 -32.86
CA THR A 275 15.82 -25.40 -31.61
C THR A 275 14.69 -26.40 -31.84
N SER A 276 14.31 -27.16 -30.83
CA SER A 276 13.29 -28.24 -30.90
C SER A 276 11.93 -27.81 -31.43
N LEU A 277 11.72 -26.50 -31.65
CA LEU A 277 10.49 -25.89 -32.13
C LEU A 277 10.58 -25.37 -33.58
N THR A 278 11.70 -25.53 -34.28
CA THR A 278 11.86 -25.07 -35.68
C THR A 278 11.08 -25.97 -36.65
N GLY A 279 9.83 -25.59 -36.94
CA GLY A 279 8.88 -26.29 -37.82
C GLY A 279 7.48 -25.69 -37.77
N ILE A 280 6.49 -26.33 -38.40
CA ILE A 280 5.09 -25.83 -38.60
C ILE A 280 4.28 -25.59 -37.30
N ASN A 281 4.82 -25.88 -36.10
CA ASN A 281 4.05 -25.81 -34.85
C ASN A 281 4.67 -24.93 -33.74
N HIS A 282 5.62 -24.04 -34.04
CA HIS A 282 6.18 -23.14 -33.01
C HIS A 282 5.11 -22.24 -32.39
N LEU A 283 4.25 -21.64 -33.22
CA LEU A 283 3.15 -20.81 -32.74
C LEU A 283 2.18 -21.59 -31.84
N THR A 284 1.89 -22.86 -32.15
CA THR A 284 1.00 -23.68 -31.30
C THR A 284 1.59 -23.93 -29.93
N TRP A 285 2.91 -24.13 -29.82
CA TRP A 285 3.59 -24.31 -28.53
C TRP A 285 3.61 -23.04 -27.69
N TYR A 286 3.83 -21.87 -28.31
CA TYR A 286 3.73 -20.59 -27.58
C TYR A 286 2.29 -20.27 -27.16
N MET A 287 1.29 -20.60 -27.98
CA MET A 287 -0.11 -20.47 -27.60
C MET A 287 -0.48 -21.41 -26.45
N ALA A 288 0.01 -22.65 -26.47
CA ALA A 288 -0.15 -23.58 -25.35
C ALA A 288 0.53 -23.07 -24.08
N ALA A 289 1.75 -22.50 -24.19
CA ALA A 289 2.47 -21.89 -23.08
C ALA A 289 1.73 -20.67 -22.51
N LEU A 290 1.15 -19.83 -23.37
CA LEU A 290 0.32 -18.70 -22.95
C LEU A 290 -0.88 -19.17 -22.13
N PHE A 291 -1.60 -20.19 -22.61
CA PHE A 291 -2.74 -20.78 -21.90
C PHE A 291 -2.30 -21.42 -20.57
N LEU A 292 -1.17 -22.12 -20.56
CA LEU A 292 -0.59 -22.70 -19.36
C LEU A 292 -0.24 -21.62 -18.32
N VAL A 293 0.41 -20.52 -18.73
CA VAL A 293 0.73 -19.39 -17.85
C VAL A 293 -0.52 -18.77 -17.26
N ILE A 294 -1.57 -18.58 -18.06
CA ILE A 294 -2.84 -18.02 -17.59
C ILE A 294 -3.49 -18.96 -16.57
N LEU A 295 -3.66 -20.24 -16.89
CA LEU A 295 -4.33 -21.19 -15.99
C LEU A 295 -3.52 -21.45 -14.71
N TRP A 296 -2.26 -21.82 -14.85
CA TRP A 296 -1.38 -22.16 -13.73
C TRP A 296 -1.07 -20.92 -12.89
N GLY A 297 -0.73 -19.81 -13.53
CA GLY A 297 -0.52 -18.53 -12.85
C GLY A 297 -1.76 -18.06 -12.09
N CYS A 298 -2.95 -18.11 -12.70
CA CYS A 298 -4.19 -17.73 -12.00
C CYS A 298 -4.49 -18.65 -10.82
N ARG A 299 -4.23 -19.96 -10.93
CA ARG A 299 -4.35 -20.91 -9.82
C ARG A 299 -3.41 -20.51 -8.68
N LEU A 300 -2.13 -20.29 -8.96
CA LEU A 300 -1.14 -19.86 -7.96
C LEU A 300 -1.55 -18.55 -7.29
N ARG A 301 -2.00 -17.57 -8.08
CA ARG A 301 -2.49 -16.28 -7.57
C ARG A 301 -3.67 -16.43 -6.62
N ARG A 302 -4.63 -17.33 -6.90
CA ARG A 302 -5.79 -17.59 -6.03
C ARG A 302 -5.39 -18.22 -4.69
N GLN A 303 -4.28 -18.95 -4.65
CA GLN A 303 -3.76 -19.55 -3.42
C GLN A 303 -3.08 -18.53 -2.50
N VAL A 304 -2.65 -17.37 -3.01
CA VAL A 304 -1.98 -16.36 -2.17
C VAL A 304 -3.01 -15.48 -1.43
N LEU A 305 -2.90 -15.42 -0.10
CA LEU A 305 -3.79 -14.64 0.76
C LEU A 305 -3.47 -13.14 0.75
N GLN A 306 -2.19 -12.80 0.85
CA GLN A 306 -1.74 -11.42 1.01
C GLN A 306 -2.01 -10.61 -0.26
N PRO A 307 -2.83 -9.53 -0.22
CA PRO A 307 -3.12 -8.70 -1.38
C PRO A 307 -1.88 -8.20 -2.15
N PRO A 308 -0.81 -7.66 -1.52
CA PRO A 308 0.37 -7.17 -2.25
C PRO A 308 1.11 -8.29 -3.00
N VAL A 309 1.29 -9.46 -2.37
CA VAL A 309 1.90 -10.63 -3.04
C VAL A 309 1.02 -11.11 -4.19
N ARG A 310 -0.30 -11.12 -3.99
CA ARG A 310 -1.26 -11.50 -5.05
C ARG A 310 -1.22 -10.56 -6.27
N GLN A 311 -0.96 -9.27 -6.07
CA GLN A 311 -0.74 -8.32 -7.17
C GLN A 311 0.63 -8.51 -7.82
N ALA A 312 1.66 -8.85 -7.05
CA ALA A 312 2.97 -9.19 -7.60
C ALA A 312 2.91 -10.42 -8.52
N TYR A 313 2.19 -11.47 -8.11
CA TYR A 313 1.92 -12.64 -8.94
C TYR A 313 1.17 -12.27 -10.23
N LEU A 314 0.19 -11.35 -10.15
CA LEU A 314 -0.47 -10.84 -11.35
C LEU A 314 0.52 -10.14 -12.29
N GLY A 315 1.41 -9.31 -11.73
CA GLY A 315 2.50 -8.69 -12.48
C GLY A 315 3.38 -9.74 -13.18
N VAL A 316 3.78 -10.80 -12.47
CA VAL A 316 4.60 -11.88 -13.06
C VAL A 316 3.86 -12.55 -14.22
N ILE A 317 2.58 -12.89 -14.05
CA ILE A 317 1.75 -13.49 -15.10
C ILE A 317 1.68 -12.58 -16.34
N ILE A 318 1.42 -11.28 -16.14
CA ILE A 318 1.36 -10.30 -17.24
C ILE A 318 2.71 -10.21 -17.94
N THR A 319 3.81 -10.12 -17.20
CA THR A 319 5.17 -10.07 -17.76
C THR A 319 5.49 -11.31 -18.59
N LEU A 320 5.19 -12.51 -18.09
CA LEU A 320 5.40 -13.76 -18.82
C LEU A 320 4.53 -13.83 -20.09
N CYS A 321 3.24 -13.46 -20.01
CA CYS A 321 2.37 -13.42 -21.18
C CYS A 321 2.85 -12.41 -22.22
N ALA A 322 3.22 -11.21 -21.80
CA ALA A 322 3.74 -10.18 -22.69
C ALA A 322 5.03 -10.64 -23.39
N TRP A 323 5.93 -11.31 -22.67
CA TRP A 323 7.16 -11.84 -23.25
C TRP A 323 6.90 -12.95 -24.28
N ILE A 324 5.99 -13.89 -23.98
CA ILE A 324 5.56 -14.91 -24.94
C ILE A 324 4.98 -14.26 -26.20
N LEU A 325 4.16 -13.22 -26.06
CA LEU A 325 3.59 -12.50 -27.20
C LEU A 325 4.66 -11.81 -28.03
N ILE A 326 5.61 -11.10 -27.40
CA ILE A 326 6.74 -10.49 -28.12
C ILE A 326 7.59 -11.55 -28.83
N ARG A 327 7.77 -12.73 -28.23
CA ARG A 327 8.46 -13.85 -28.88
C ARG A 327 7.69 -14.35 -30.11
N CYS A 328 6.36 -14.45 -30.05
CA CYS A 328 5.52 -14.79 -31.20
C CYS A 328 5.65 -13.75 -32.31
N PHE A 329 5.65 -12.46 -31.96
CA PHE A 329 5.87 -11.39 -32.94
C PHE A 329 7.26 -11.46 -33.57
N LYS A 330 8.33 -11.71 -32.80
CA LYS A 330 9.70 -11.89 -33.33
C LYS A 330 9.74 -12.98 -34.40
N LEU A 331 9.09 -14.11 -34.13
CA LEU A 331 9.06 -15.26 -35.04
C LEU A 331 8.18 -15.02 -36.28
N SER A 332 7.31 -14.01 -36.26
CA SER A 332 6.47 -13.63 -37.39
C SER A 332 7.11 -12.56 -38.27
N PHE A 333 8.25 -11.98 -37.85
CA PHE A 333 8.92 -10.96 -38.66
C PHE A 333 9.61 -11.59 -39.87
N PRO A 334 9.50 -10.98 -41.07
CA PRO A 334 10.28 -11.39 -42.23
C PRO A 334 11.77 -11.20 -41.99
N VAL A 335 12.60 -12.08 -42.57
CA VAL A 335 14.06 -12.10 -42.39
C VAL A 335 14.71 -10.76 -42.81
N PHE A 336 14.17 -10.08 -43.81
CA PHE A 336 14.64 -8.77 -44.26
C PHE A 336 14.44 -7.64 -43.24
N TRP A 337 13.61 -7.84 -42.21
CA TRP A 337 13.31 -6.86 -41.17
C TRP A 337 14.24 -7.00 -39.95
N ALA A 338 15.55 -7.03 -40.22
CA ALA A 338 16.61 -7.31 -39.25
C ALA A 338 16.59 -6.38 -38.02
N ASP A 339 16.20 -5.11 -38.20
CA ASP A 339 16.11 -4.14 -37.09
C ASP A 339 15.00 -4.50 -36.10
N GLY A 340 13.82 -4.90 -36.58
CA GLY A 340 12.74 -5.34 -35.69
C GLY A 340 13.06 -6.63 -34.94
N ILE A 341 13.77 -7.56 -35.60
CA ILE A 341 14.25 -8.80 -34.98
C ILE A 341 15.23 -8.48 -33.84
N ARG A 342 16.18 -7.56 -34.07
CA ARG A 342 17.19 -7.13 -33.09
C ARG A 342 16.57 -6.40 -31.90
N TRP A 343 15.70 -5.43 -32.14
CA TRP A 343 15.03 -4.66 -31.08
C TRP A 343 14.08 -5.54 -30.25
N SER A 344 13.39 -6.48 -30.90
CA SER A 344 12.59 -7.50 -30.20
C SER A 344 13.45 -8.36 -29.29
N TRP A 345 14.64 -8.78 -29.74
CA TRP A 345 15.58 -9.52 -28.91
C TRP A 345 16.06 -8.70 -27.70
N TYR A 346 16.44 -7.44 -27.88
CA TYR A 346 16.84 -6.58 -26.77
C TYR A 346 15.73 -6.45 -25.71
N SER A 347 14.45 -6.48 -26.12
CA SER A 347 13.32 -6.34 -25.20
C SER A 347 13.23 -7.48 -24.17
N TYR A 348 13.91 -8.61 -24.42
CA TYR A 348 13.95 -9.73 -23.47
C TYR A 348 14.60 -9.33 -22.14
N TYR A 349 15.56 -8.41 -22.18
CA TYR A 349 16.25 -7.92 -20.99
C TYR A 349 15.38 -6.99 -20.14
N LEU A 350 14.39 -6.32 -20.76
CA LEU A 350 13.33 -5.60 -20.04
C LEU A 350 12.42 -6.58 -19.29
N PHE A 351 12.00 -7.68 -19.94
CA PHE A 351 11.19 -8.70 -19.27
C PHE A 351 11.94 -9.38 -18.13
N TYR A 352 13.23 -9.69 -18.31
CA TYR A 352 14.07 -10.18 -17.22
C TYR A 352 14.12 -9.19 -16.03
N GLY A 353 14.35 -7.91 -16.30
CA GLY A 353 14.39 -6.86 -15.27
C GLY A 353 13.06 -6.69 -14.52
N LEU A 354 11.94 -6.73 -15.25
CA LEU A 354 10.59 -6.70 -14.66
C LEU A 354 10.33 -7.95 -13.81
N LEU A 355 10.67 -9.12 -14.36
CA LEU A 355 10.47 -10.41 -13.70
C LEU A 355 11.25 -10.48 -12.39
N ILE A 356 12.57 -10.22 -12.42
CA ILE A 356 13.39 -10.32 -11.21
C ILE A 356 12.92 -9.36 -10.13
N SER A 357 12.58 -8.13 -10.49
CA SER A 357 12.09 -7.13 -9.54
C SER A 357 10.78 -7.54 -8.88
N LEU A 358 9.87 -8.19 -9.61
CA LEU A 358 8.64 -8.75 -9.07
C LEU A 358 8.90 -9.93 -8.13
N LEU A 359 9.86 -10.80 -8.46
CA LEU A 359 10.29 -11.91 -7.58
C LEU A 359 10.94 -11.39 -6.30
N VAL A 360 11.75 -10.33 -6.37
CA VAL A 360 12.30 -9.60 -5.22
C VAL A 360 11.21 -9.03 -4.34
N TRP A 361 10.21 -8.41 -4.95
CA TRP A 361 9.06 -7.90 -4.23
C TRP A 361 8.26 -9.01 -3.53
N ILE A 362 8.04 -10.16 -4.19
CA ILE A 362 7.41 -11.34 -3.59
C ILE A 362 8.20 -11.81 -2.37
N GLY A 363 9.52 -11.99 -2.51
CA GLY A 363 10.40 -12.42 -1.43
C GLY A 363 10.34 -11.49 -0.22
N TYR A 364 10.46 -10.18 -0.47
CA TYR A 364 10.44 -9.16 0.58
C TYR A 364 9.13 -9.17 1.37
N VAL A 365 7.98 -9.16 0.68
CA VAL A 365 6.66 -9.11 1.33
C VAL A 365 6.35 -10.42 2.05
N ALA A 366 6.71 -11.57 1.46
CA ALA A 366 6.51 -12.87 2.08
C ALA A 366 7.28 -13.02 3.40
N SER A 367 8.48 -12.46 3.47
CA SER A 367 9.31 -12.43 4.68
C SER A 367 8.77 -11.53 5.80
N HIS A 368 7.84 -10.62 5.51
CA HIS A 368 7.26 -9.69 6.49
C HIS A 368 5.75 -9.89 6.62
N ILE A 369 5.35 -10.86 7.44
CA ILE A 369 3.94 -11.17 7.69
C ILE A 369 3.25 -9.95 8.34
N GLY A 370 2.18 -9.46 7.71
CA GLY A 370 1.38 -8.33 8.23
C GLY A 370 1.85 -6.94 7.79
N LEU A 371 2.77 -6.85 6.82
CA LEU A 371 3.22 -5.57 6.29
C LEU A 371 2.08 -4.83 5.57
N THR A 372 1.54 -3.77 6.20
CA THR A 372 0.59 -2.82 5.60
C THR A 372 1.30 -1.60 4.99
N ARG A 373 2.63 -1.53 5.09
CA ARG A 373 3.44 -0.39 4.63
C ARG A 373 3.64 -0.44 3.11
N PRO A 374 3.75 0.73 2.45
CA PRO A 374 4.09 0.81 1.04
C PRO A 374 5.50 0.27 0.77
N CYS A 375 5.77 -0.07 -0.50
CA CYS A 375 7.08 -0.56 -0.95
C CYS A 375 8.22 0.39 -0.52
N PRO A 376 9.27 -0.10 0.15
CA PRO A 376 10.36 0.72 0.65
C PRO A 376 11.15 1.39 -0.49
N SER A 377 11.72 2.57 -0.22
CA SER A 377 12.42 3.38 -1.22
C SER A 377 13.63 2.68 -1.85
N TRP A 378 14.38 1.90 -1.06
CA TRP A 378 15.53 1.15 -1.57
C TRP A 378 15.12 0.09 -2.62
N LEU A 379 13.96 -0.56 -2.45
CA LEU A 379 13.48 -1.59 -3.38
C LEU A 379 12.91 -0.95 -4.65
N LYS A 380 12.36 0.27 -4.56
CA LYS A 380 12.07 1.11 -5.73
C LYS A 380 13.35 1.51 -6.47
N ALA A 381 14.43 1.83 -5.75
CA ALA A 381 15.71 2.14 -6.38
C ALA A 381 16.31 0.93 -7.11
N VAL A 382 16.22 -0.28 -6.54
CA VAL A 382 16.60 -1.54 -7.22
C VAL A 382 15.77 -1.73 -8.50
N PHE A 383 14.45 -1.55 -8.43
CA PHE A 383 13.57 -1.60 -9.61
C PHE A 383 14.00 -0.60 -10.70
N VAL A 384 14.24 0.66 -10.32
CA VAL A 384 14.72 1.70 -11.25
C VAL A 384 16.08 1.33 -11.83
N GLY A 385 17.01 0.79 -11.03
CA GLY A 385 18.30 0.29 -11.50
C GLY A 385 18.16 -0.81 -12.55
N ASN A 386 17.28 -1.79 -12.31
CA ASN A 386 16.98 -2.84 -13.28
C ASN A 386 16.38 -2.29 -14.58
N MET A 387 15.50 -1.29 -14.49
CA MET A 387 14.97 -0.63 -15.68
C MET A 387 16.05 0.15 -16.45
N LEU A 388 16.96 0.84 -15.76
CA LEU A 388 18.07 1.55 -16.40
C LEU A 388 19.02 0.59 -17.11
N LEU A 389 19.33 -0.56 -16.52
CA LEU A 389 20.12 -1.62 -17.16
C LEU A 389 19.42 -2.16 -18.42
N ALA A 390 18.11 -2.41 -18.35
CA ALA A 390 17.34 -2.84 -19.52
C ALA A 390 17.33 -1.77 -20.63
N VAL A 391 17.19 -0.49 -20.28
CA VAL A 391 17.26 0.62 -21.23
C VAL A 391 18.66 0.73 -21.85
N ALA A 392 19.72 0.51 -21.08
CA ALA A 392 21.08 0.47 -21.62
C ALA A 392 21.26 -0.66 -22.65
N VAL A 393 20.54 -1.78 -22.52
CA VAL A 393 20.51 -2.82 -23.56
C VAL A 393 19.71 -2.37 -24.78
N MET A 394 18.58 -1.67 -24.61
CA MET A 394 17.82 -1.09 -25.73
C MET A 394 18.67 -0.14 -26.58
N THR A 395 19.57 0.62 -25.95
CA THR A 395 20.45 1.58 -26.61
C THR A 395 21.75 0.96 -27.12
N ASN A 396 21.87 -0.37 -27.12
CA ASN A 396 23.13 -1.04 -27.45
C ASN A 396 23.67 -0.69 -28.83
N ASP A 397 22.83 -0.33 -29.80
CA ASP A 397 23.27 0.11 -31.15
C ASP A 397 24.22 1.33 -31.07
N PHE A 398 24.13 2.18 -30.04
CA PHE A 398 24.98 3.36 -29.88
C PHE A 398 26.35 3.09 -29.26
N HIS A 399 26.47 2.09 -28.37
CA HIS A 399 27.67 1.90 -27.55
C HIS A 399 28.24 0.48 -27.59
N GLN A 400 27.46 -0.53 -28.00
CA GLN A 400 27.87 -1.93 -28.15
C GLN A 400 28.47 -2.57 -26.89
N TRP A 401 28.06 -2.11 -25.69
CA TRP A 401 28.59 -2.62 -24.42
C TRP A 401 27.91 -3.90 -23.95
N ALA A 402 26.67 -4.18 -24.38
CA ALA A 402 25.98 -5.43 -24.08
C ALA A 402 26.31 -6.49 -25.14
N PHE A 403 26.23 -6.11 -26.42
CA PHE A 403 26.54 -7.00 -27.55
C PHE A 403 27.44 -6.29 -28.55
N THR A 404 28.47 -7.02 -29.00
CA THR A 404 29.41 -6.57 -30.03
C THR A 404 29.13 -7.28 -31.36
N PHE A 405 29.18 -6.53 -32.46
CA PHE A 405 28.82 -7.02 -33.80
C PHE A 405 30.04 -7.06 -34.70
N SER A 406 30.82 -8.16 -34.66
CA SER A 406 32.02 -8.34 -35.47
C SER A 406 31.74 -8.48 -36.97
N ALA A 407 30.58 -9.06 -37.34
CA ALA A 407 30.11 -9.22 -38.71
C ALA A 407 29.10 -8.13 -39.15
N GLY A 408 29.03 -7.02 -38.40
CA GLY A 408 28.07 -5.94 -38.65
C GLY A 408 26.68 -6.21 -38.06
N VAL A 409 25.86 -5.15 -38.01
CA VAL A 409 24.55 -5.12 -37.33
C VAL A 409 23.51 -6.05 -37.97
N ILE A 410 23.72 -6.44 -39.22
CA ILE A 410 22.81 -7.29 -40.02
C ILE A 410 22.90 -8.75 -39.57
N ALA A 411 24.09 -9.23 -39.20
CA ALA A 411 24.32 -10.58 -38.68
C ALA A 411 24.17 -10.67 -37.15
N ALA A 412 23.59 -9.65 -36.49
CA ALA A 412 23.58 -9.54 -35.03
C ALA A 412 22.84 -10.67 -34.29
N ASP A 413 21.82 -11.30 -34.88
CA ASP A 413 21.06 -12.40 -34.23
C ASP A 413 21.79 -13.76 -34.38
N SER A 414 22.66 -13.91 -35.39
CA SER A 414 23.39 -15.15 -35.69
C SER A 414 24.83 -15.12 -35.18
N ASN A 415 25.50 -13.96 -35.21
CA ASN A 415 26.91 -13.78 -34.88
C ASN A 415 27.13 -12.52 -34.03
N HIS A 416 27.11 -12.69 -32.71
CA HIS A 416 27.35 -11.63 -31.72
C HIS A 416 28.33 -12.07 -30.64
N GLY A 417 29.09 -11.10 -30.12
CA GLY A 417 29.87 -11.25 -28.89
C GLY A 417 29.14 -10.68 -27.68
N TYR A 418 29.52 -11.15 -26.49
CA TYR A 418 28.99 -10.63 -25.21
C TYR A 418 29.96 -9.60 -24.62
N GLY A 419 29.46 -8.38 -24.39
CA GLY A 419 30.23 -7.28 -23.82
C GLY A 419 30.09 -7.15 -22.29
N PRO A 420 30.81 -6.20 -21.66
CA PRO A 420 30.82 -6.02 -20.20
C PRO A 420 29.44 -5.76 -19.59
N LEU A 421 28.57 -5.01 -20.26
CA LEU A 421 27.22 -4.68 -19.76
C LEU A 421 26.35 -5.94 -19.66
N TYR A 422 26.51 -6.91 -20.57
CA TYR A 422 25.81 -8.18 -20.49
C TYR A 422 26.21 -8.96 -19.23
N PHE A 423 27.50 -9.02 -18.91
CA PHE A 423 27.97 -9.69 -17.69
C PHE A 423 27.53 -8.97 -16.42
N LEU A 424 27.51 -7.63 -16.43
CA LEU A 424 26.97 -6.84 -15.32
C LEU A 424 25.49 -7.17 -15.08
N LEU A 425 24.69 -7.25 -16.14
CA LEU A 425 23.27 -7.58 -16.08
C LEU A 425 23.04 -9.02 -15.63
N ALA A 426 23.82 -9.97 -16.15
CA ALA A 426 23.75 -11.37 -15.72
C ALA A 426 24.10 -11.51 -14.22
N PHE A 427 25.11 -10.78 -13.76
CA PHE A 427 25.50 -10.75 -12.36
C PHE A 427 24.44 -10.09 -11.48
N SER A 428 23.89 -8.93 -11.86
CA SER A 428 22.89 -8.23 -11.06
C SER A 428 21.61 -9.05 -10.92
N TYR A 429 21.04 -9.53 -12.03
CA TYR A 429 19.80 -10.32 -12.00
C TYR A 429 20.01 -11.66 -11.30
N GLY A 430 21.16 -12.31 -11.51
CA GLY A 430 21.52 -13.55 -10.82
C GLY A 430 21.68 -13.36 -9.31
N ALA A 431 22.37 -12.31 -8.88
CA ALA A 431 22.59 -11.99 -7.48
C ALA A 431 21.28 -11.64 -6.77
N GLU A 432 20.41 -10.85 -7.40
CA GLU A 432 19.07 -10.55 -6.86
C GLU A 432 18.24 -11.82 -6.70
N PHE A 433 18.27 -12.72 -7.68
CA PHE A 433 17.48 -13.94 -7.61
C PHE A 433 17.99 -14.86 -6.50
N LEU A 434 19.31 -14.98 -6.36
CA LEU A 434 19.93 -15.74 -5.28
C LEU A 434 19.63 -15.12 -3.90
N ALA A 435 19.70 -13.79 -3.79
CA ALA A 435 19.39 -13.08 -2.55
C ALA A 435 17.95 -13.31 -2.09
N VAL A 436 16.98 -13.27 -3.00
CA VAL A 436 15.57 -13.56 -2.71
C VAL A 436 15.38 -14.96 -2.17
N ASN A 437 16.00 -15.95 -2.80
CA ASN A 437 15.95 -17.33 -2.34
C ASN A 437 16.63 -17.49 -0.97
N GLY A 438 17.78 -16.85 -0.76
CA GLY A 438 18.46 -16.82 0.54
C GLY A 438 17.59 -16.22 1.65
N VAL A 439 16.92 -15.11 1.39
CA VAL A 439 15.99 -14.45 2.34
C VAL A 439 14.78 -15.33 2.64
N LEU A 440 14.15 -15.92 1.63
CA LEU A 440 13.03 -16.85 1.81
C LEU A 440 13.45 -18.09 2.63
N CYS A 441 14.60 -18.68 2.33
CA CYS A 441 15.13 -19.82 3.07
C CYS A 441 15.47 -19.44 4.52
N TYR A 442 16.13 -18.29 4.73
CA TYR A 442 16.47 -17.78 6.07
C TYR A 442 15.22 -17.55 6.92
N THR A 443 14.22 -16.86 6.36
CA THR A 443 12.96 -16.60 7.08
C THR A 443 12.18 -17.88 7.38
N SER A 444 12.12 -18.82 6.43
CA SER A 444 11.49 -20.13 6.66
C SER A 444 12.20 -20.94 7.76
N LEU A 445 13.54 -20.91 7.82
CA LEU A 445 14.33 -21.56 8.87
C LEU A 445 14.07 -20.92 10.23
N HIS A 446 14.07 -19.59 10.29
CA HIS A 446 13.83 -18.83 11.52
C HIS A 446 12.40 -19.05 12.06
N GLN A 447 11.41 -19.13 11.18
CA GLN A 447 10.01 -19.36 11.54
C GLN A 447 9.66 -20.85 11.76
N ARG A 448 10.62 -21.77 11.54
CA ARG A 448 10.45 -23.24 11.65
C ARG A 448 9.26 -23.78 10.84
N VAL A 449 9.03 -23.22 9.65
CA VAL A 449 7.90 -23.57 8.79
C VAL A 449 8.25 -24.80 7.96
N GLY A 450 8.17 -25.99 8.57
CA GLY A 450 8.32 -27.29 7.89
C GLY A 450 9.73 -27.91 7.95
N PRO A 451 9.92 -29.10 7.34
CA PRO A 451 11.16 -29.84 7.42
C PRO A 451 12.28 -29.18 6.61
N SER A 452 13.48 -29.10 7.20
CA SER A 452 14.64 -28.35 6.69
C SER A 452 15.12 -28.77 5.30
N TRP A 453 14.89 -30.02 4.87
CA TRP A 453 15.27 -30.48 3.52
C TRP A 453 14.55 -29.72 2.40
N ARG A 454 13.35 -29.17 2.66
CA ARG A 454 12.59 -28.40 1.66
C ARG A 454 13.25 -27.07 1.30
N LEU A 455 14.16 -26.57 2.14
CA LEU A 455 14.96 -25.37 1.88
C LEU A 455 15.87 -25.52 0.65
N VAL A 456 16.22 -26.75 0.28
CA VAL A 456 17.04 -27.04 -0.89
C VAL A 456 16.27 -26.85 -2.20
N LEU A 457 14.94 -26.97 -2.19
CA LEU A 457 14.14 -26.97 -3.44
C LEU A 457 14.19 -25.64 -4.20
N PRO A 458 13.95 -24.45 -3.59
CA PRO A 458 14.07 -23.18 -4.30
C PRO A 458 15.49 -22.93 -4.81
N LEU A 459 16.50 -23.22 -3.98
CA LEU A 459 17.91 -23.08 -4.34
C LEU A 459 18.31 -24.01 -5.50
N ALA A 460 17.92 -25.29 -5.46
CA ALA A 460 18.16 -26.23 -6.54
C ALA A 460 17.51 -25.77 -7.85
N CYS A 461 16.26 -25.27 -7.80
CA CYS A 461 15.59 -24.69 -8.96
C CYS A 461 16.38 -23.49 -9.54
N THR A 462 16.90 -22.61 -8.67
CA THR A 462 17.73 -21.48 -9.11
C THR A 462 19.06 -21.91 -9.72
N LEU A 463 19.73 -22.92 -9.16
CA LEU A 463 21.01 -23.42 -9.67
C LEU A 463 20.83 -24.15 -11.00
N VAL A 464 19.76 -24.95 -11.15
CA VAL A 464 19.42 -25.62 -12.41
C VAL A 464 19.15 -24.59 -13.50
N TYR A 465 18.34 -23.58 -13.21
CA TYR A 465 18.04 -22.52 -14.17
C TYR A 465 19.28 -21.64 -14.48
N GLY A 466 20.10 -21.30 -13.48
CA GLY A 466 21.35 -20.57 -13.70
C GLY A 466 22.35 -21.35 -14.57
N GLY A 467 22.52 -22.65 -14.29
CA GLY A 467 23.34 -23.54 -15.10
C GLY A 467 22.81 -23.68 -16.53
N TYR A 468 21.48 -23.69 -16.71
CA TYR A 468 20.84 -23.66 -18.02
C TYR A 468 21.17 -22.39 -18.80
N VAL A 469 21.04 -21.19 -18.20
CA VAL A 469 21.36 -19.91 -18.86
C VAL A 469 22.83 -19.83 -19.24
N ILE A 470 23.73 -20.24 -18.35
CA ILE A 470 25.17 -20.29 -18.62
C ILE A 470 25.48 -21.27 -19.76
N GLY A 471 24.89 -22.46 -19.74
CA GLY A 471 25.05 -23.46 -20.79
C GLY A 471 24.48 -23.02 -22.14
N TYR A 472 23.40 -22.23 -22.12
CA TYR A 472 22.82 -21.60 -23.31
C TYR A 472 23.76 -20.53 -23.88
N ALA A 473 24.38 -19.70 -23.03
CA ALA A 473 25.35 -18.69 -23.44
C ALA A 473 26.64 -19.29 -24.03
N TRP A 474 27.09 -20.45 -23.53
CA TRP A 474 28.24 -21.19 -24.07
C TRP A 474 27.93 -22.05 -25.30
N GLY A 475 26.67 -22.11 -25.76
CA GLY A 475 26.31 -22.85 -26.97
C GLY A 475 26.40 -24.38 -26.82
N LEU A 476 26.23 -24.93 -25.62
CA LEU A 476 26.21 -26.39 -25.41
C LEU A 476 25.09 -27.05 -26.21
N LEU A 477 25.43 -28.00 -27.10
CA LEU A 477 24.56 -28.52 -28.17
C LEU A 477 23.14 -28.93 -27.72
N ASN A 478 22.99 -29.59 -26.56
CA ASN A 478 21.70 -30.08 -26.08
C ASN A 478 20.86 -29.01 -25.36
N ILE A 479 21.51 -28.01 -24.77
CA ILE A 479 20.85 -26.92 -24.03
C ILE A 479 20.45 -25.82 -25.01
N PHE A 480 21.33 -25.51 -25.96
CA PHE A 480 21.11 -24.55 -27.03
C PHE A 480 19.93 -24.94 -27.94
N ARG A 481 19.66 -26.25 -28.08
CA ARG A 481 18.49 -26.79 -28.79
C ARG A 481 17.15 -26.51 -28.11
N SER A 482 17.13 -26.07 -26.87
CA SER A 482 15.90 -25.71 -26.16
C SER A 482 15.58 -24.22 -26.32
N GLU A 483 14.34 -23.84 -26.04
CA GLU A 483 13.86 -22.47 -26.21
C GLU A 483 13.94 -21.70 -24.89
N LEU A 484 14.76 -20.63 -24.86
CA LEU A 484 15.10 -19.87 -23.67
C LEU A 484 13.87 -19.24 -23.00
N VAL A 485 12.96 -18.64 -23.77
CA VAL A 485 11.76 -17.96 -23.24
C VAL A 485 10.84 -18.98 -22.58
N LEU A 486 10.56 -20.11 -23.25
CA LEU A 486 9.71 -21.17 -22.73
C LEU A 486 10.30 -21.80 -21.47
N MET A 487 11.61 -22.06 -21.45
CA MET A 487 12.28 -22.58 -20.25
C MET A 487 12.23 -21.57 -19.10
N THR A 488 12.45 -20.28 -19.37
CA THR A 488 12.31 -19.21 -18.37
C THR A 488 10.90 -19.17 -17.78
N VAL A 489 9.88 -19.26 -18.64
CA VAL A 489 8.46 -19.30 -18.22
C VAL A 489 8.18 -20.50 -17.32
N ILE A 490 8.57 -21.71 -17.75
CA ILE A 490 8.33 -22.95 -16.98
C ILE A 490 9.08 -22.91 -15.65
N CYS A 491 10.37 -22.56 -15.66
CA CYS A 491 11.17 -22.46 -14.44
C CYS A 491 10.60 -21.44 -13.46
N THR A 492 10.08 -20.31 -13.95
CA THR A 492 9.41 -19.31 -13.11
C THR A 492 8.15 -19.87 -12.46
N LEU A 493 7.27 -20.53 -13.23
CA LEU A 493 6.04 -21.12 -12.68
C LEU A 493 6.34 -22.24 -11.68
N VAL A 494 7.32 -23.09 -11.98
CA VAL A 494 7.80 -24.15 -11.07
C VAL A 494 8.35 -23.53 -9.80
N TRP A 495 9.18 -22.48 -9.90
CA TRP A 495 9.71 -21.77 -8.73
C TRP A 495 8.58 -21.20 -7.86
N LEU A 496 7.58 -20.53 -8.46
CA LEU A 496 6.43 -20.01 -7.72
C LEU A 496 5.62 -21.11 -7.02
N GLU A 497 5.44 -22.27 -7.66
CA GLU A 497 4.77 -23.43 -7.05
C GLU A 497 5.61 -24.00 -5.90
N ILE A 498 6.93 -24.14 -6.06
CA ILE A 498 7.85 -24.61 -5.00
C ILE A 498 7.78 -23.69 -3.78
N VAL A 499 7.80 -22.37 -3.99
CA VAL A 499 7.77 -21.38 -2.91
C VAL A 499 6.43 -21.40 -2.16
N ILE A 500 5.31 -21.60 -2.87
CA ILE A 500 3.97 -21.74 -2.27
C ILE A 500 3.82 -23.08 -1.53
N LYS A 501 4.10 -24.21 -2.17
CA LYS A 501 3.97 -25.56 -1.58
C LYS A 501 4.98 -25.81 -0.47
N GLY A 502 6.15 -25.20 -0.58
CA GLY A 502 7.18 -25.17 0.44
C GLY A 502 6.83 -24.32 1.66
N ARG A 503 5.70 -23.59 1.64
CA ARG A 503 5.23 -22.67 2.69
C ARG A 503 6.18 -21.50 2.98
N PHE A 504 7.02 -21.14 2.01
CA PHE A 504 7.85 -19.93 2.07
C PHE A 504 7.02 -18.67 1.87
N VAL A 505 5.95 -18.76 1.06
CA VAL A 505 4.91 -17.74 0.92
C VAL A 505 3.63 -18.24 1.61
N PRO A 506 2.97 -17.41 2.44
CA PRO A 506 1.70 -17.78 3.08
C PRO A 506 0.60 -18.09 2.05
N ALA A 507 0.25 -19.37 1.93
CA ALA A 507 -0.76 -19.87 1.01
C ALA A 507 -2.08 -20.20 1.74
N ASN A 508 -3.19 -20.12 1.02
CA ASN A 508 -4.54 -20.46 1.46
C ASN A 508 -4.77 -21.99 1.49
N GLU A 509 -3.86 -22.72 2.11
CA GLU A 509 -3.97 -24.17 2.32
C GLU A 509 -4.11 -24.46 3.81
N GLY A 510 -5.03 -25.36 4.17
CA GLY A 510 -5.25 -25.77 5.56
C GLY A 510 -6.15 -24.85 6.39
N TYR A 511 -6.55 -23.66 5.90
CA TYR A 511 -7.48 -22.78 6.61
C TYR A 511 -8.86 -23.38 6.82
N VAL A 512 -9.35 -24.17 5.85
CA VAL A 512 -10.63 -24.89 5.98
C VAL A 512 -10.55 -25.89 7.13
N GLU A 513 -9.46 -26.66 7.20
CA GLU A 513 -9.27 -27.68 8.23
C GLU A 513 -9.02 -27.03 9.60
N PHE A 514 -8.21 -25.98 9.66
CA PHE A 514 -8.03 -25.15 10.84
C PHE A 514 -9.38 -24.59 11.32
N PHE A 515 -10.19 -24.05 10.43
CA PHE A 515 -11.51 -23.52 10.79
C PHE A 515 -12.44 -24.62 11.31
N ARG A 516 -12.46 -25.79 10.65
CA ARG A 516 -13.23 -26.97 11.08
C ARG A 516 -12.80 -27.51 12.43
N GLN A 517 -11.52 -27.45 12.77
CA GLN A 517 -10.98 -27.88 14.07
C GLN A 517 -10.99 -26.77 15.13
N SER A 518 -11.22 -25.52 14.72
CA SER A 518 -11.21 -24.38 15.63
C SER A 518 -12.35 -24.44 16.65
N ASN A 519 -12.10 -23.89 17.84
CA ASN A 519 -13.10 -23.76 18.90
C ASN A 519 -13.89 -22.43 18.84
N LEU A 520 -13.81 -21.70 17.73
CA LEU A 520 -14.32 -20.33 17.59
C LEU A 520 -15.85 -20.21 17.62
N ALA A 521 -16.59 -21.32 17.61
CA ALA A 521 -18.05 -21.34 17.54
C ALA A 521 -18.57 -20.45 16.39
N MET A 522 -18.06 -20.68 15.17
CA MET A 522 -18.43 -19.93 13.95
C MET A 522 -18.96 -20.84 12.83
N GLN A 523 -19.87 -20.30 12.03
CA GLN A 523 -20.39 -20.89 10.79
C GLN A 523 -20.30 -19.87 9.65
N LEU A 524 -19.92 -20.34 8.47
CA LEU A 524 -19.90 -19.57 7.24
C LEU A 524 -21.05 -20.04 6.36
N TYR A 525 -21.89 -19.10 5.94
CA TYR A 525 -23.04 -19.31 5.08
C TYR A 525 -22.77 -18.75 3.70
N ASP A 526 -23.31 -19.38 2.65
CA ASP A 526 -23.37 -18.77 1.31
C ASP A 526 -24.45 -17.69 1.22
N ASP A 527 -24.52 -17.03 0.06
CA ASP A 527 -25.53 -16.03 -0.26
C ASP A 527 -26.97 -16.60 -0.26
N THR A 528 -27.12 -17.93 -0.35
CA THR A 528 -28.42 -18.63 -0.30
C THR A 528 -28.82 -19.07 1.12
N GLY A 529 -27.97 -18.83 2.12
CA GLY A 529 -28.20 -19.20 3.51
C GLY A 529 -27.86 -20.67 3.86
N ARG A 530 -27.09 -21.39 3.03
CA ARG A 530 -26.59 -22.73 3.35
C ARG A 530 -25.23 -22.64 4.05
N VAL A 531 -25.01 -23.50 5.04
CA VAL A 531 -23.73 -23.57 5.76
C VAL A 531 -22.66 -24.20 4.87
N CYS A 532 -21.65 -23.43 4.45
CA CYS A 532 -20.50 -23.93 3.70
C CYS A 532 -19.44 -24.54 4.62
N TYR A 533 -19.16 -23.88 5.74
CA TYR A 533 -18.16 -24.32 6.71
C TYR A 533 -18.65 -24.09 8.14
N ALA A 534 -18.30 -24.99 9.06
CA ALA A 534 -18.64 -24.89 10.48
C ALA A 534 -17.43 -25.27 11.33
N SER A 535 -17.24 -24.57 12.45
CA SER A 535 -16.21 -24.87 13.43
C SER A 535 -16.56 -26.11 14.28
N HIS A 536 -15.58 -26.66 15.00
CA HIS A 536 -15.71 -27.91 15.72
C HIS A 536 -16.84 -27.88 16.75
N ASP A 537 -17.71 -28.90 16.70
CA ASP A 537 -18.80 -29.18 17.64
C ASP A 537 -19.78 -28.02 17.88
N ILE A 538 -19.99 -27.16 16.88
CA ILE A 538 -20.89 -26.00 17.00
C ILE A 538 -22.33 -26.39 17.35
N ALA A 539 -22.85 -27.48 16.75
CA ALA A 539 -24.21 -27.96 17.00
C ALA A 539 -24.41 -28.45 18.44
N ARG A 540 -23.33 -28.88 19.12
CA ARG A 540 -23.35 -29.27 20.54
C ARG A 540 -23.11 -28.10 21.49
N LYS A 541 -22.35 -27.10 21.06
CA LYS A 541 -21.98 -25.92 21.87
C LYS A 541 -23.10 -24.89 21.97
N VAL A 542 -23.87 -24.69 20.91
CA VAL A 542 -24.94 -23.69 20.86
C VAL A 542 -26.12 -24.16 21.72
N GLN A 543 -26.16 -23.69 22.95
CA GLN A 543 -27.27 -23.86 23.89
C GLN A 543 -28.15 -22.59 23.92
N ALA A 544 -29.29 -22.64 24.62
CA ALA A 544 -30.21 -21.50 24.74
C ALA A 544 -29.57 -20.22 25.33
N ASP A 545 -28.46 -20.34 26.05
CA ASP A 545 -27.71 -19.23 26.64
C ASP A 545 -26.58 -18.67 25.76
N TRP A 546 -26.58 -18.98 24.46
CA TRP A 546 -25.61 -18.41 23.51
C TRP A 546 -26.29 -17.38 22.62
N GLU A 547 -25.65 -16.23 22.46
CA GLU A 547 -26.11 -15.17 21.55
C GLU A 547 -25.46 -15.34 20.18
N ALA A 548 -26.28 -15.36 19.13
CA ALA A 548 -25.81 -15.47 17.76
C ALA A 548 -25.68 -14.08 17.13
N GLN A 549 -24.50 -13.75 16.62
CA GLN A 549 -24.24 -12.53 15.86
C GLN A 549 -23.84 -12.91 14.42
N SER A 550 -24.18 -12.05 13.47
CA SER A 550 -23.87 -12.25 12.05
C SER A 550 -23.27 -11.00 11.40
N MET A 551 -22.40 -11.21 10.41
CA MET A 551 -21.77 -10.15 9.64
C MET A 551 -21.67 -10.58 8.17
N PRO A 552 -21.97 -9.69 7.20
CA PRO A 552 -21.81 -10.00 5.79
C PRO A 552 -20.32 -10.08 5.42
N ILE A 553 -19.98 -11.02 4.54
CA ILE A 553 -18.65 -11.19 3.95
C ILE A 553 -18.78 -11.32 2.43
N ARG A 554 -17.67 -11.21 1.70
CA ARG A 554 -17.70 -11.46 0.24
C ARG A 554 -18.05 -12.92 -0.04
N GLY A 555 -19.20 -13.15 -0.67
CA GLY A 555 -19.73 -14.47 -1.00
C GLY A 555 -20.57 -15.13 0.10
N GLY A 556 -21.08 -14.36 1.07
CA GLY A 556 -22.07 -14.85 2.04
C GLY A 556 -22.04 -14.14 3.39
N TRP A 557 -22.23 -14.91 4.46
CA TRP A 557 -22.34 -14.39 5.83
C TRP A 557 -21.52 -15.23 6.80
N VAL A 558 -20.89 -14.58 7.78
CA VAL A 558 -20.33 -15.28 8.94
C VAL A 558 -21.28 -15.13 10.13
N ARG A 559 -21.53 -16.23 10.83
CA ARG A 559 -22.29 -16.25 12.08
C ARG A 559 -21.41 -16.81 13.19
N TRP A 560 -21.30 -16.10 14.31
CA TRP A 560 -20.58 -16.58 15.48
C TRP A 560 -21.49 -16.58 16.71
N TYR A 561 -21.20 -17.49 17.63
CA TYR A 561 -21.97 -17.66 18.84
C TYR A 561 -21.12 -17.25 20.05
N ARG A 562 -21.69 -16.42 20.93
CA ARG A 562 -21.04 -15.96 22.16
C ARG A 562 -21.78 -16.50 23.37
N ASP A 563 -21.04 -17.11 24.29
CA ASP A 563 -21.57 -17.51 25.59
C ASP A 563 -21.88 -16.26 26.44
N ILE A 564 -23.16 -16.03 26.75
CA ILE A 564 -23.62 -14.91 27.58
C ILE A 564 -23.96 -15.33 29.02
N ARG A 565 -23.74 -16.60 29.41
CA ARG A 565 -23.95 -17.07 30.79
C ARG A 565 -23.19 -16.24 31.82
N PRO A 566 -21.88 -15.96 31.66
CA PRO A 566 -21.14 -15.15 32.64
C PRO A 566 -21.72 -13.74 32.79
N LEU A 567 -22.22 -13.17 31.70
CA LEU A 567 -22.84 -11.83 31.71
C LEU A 567 -24.17 -11.86 32.48
N ARG A 568 -25.01 -12.87 32.23
CA ARG A 568 -26.29 -13.07 32.94
C ARG A 568 -26.06 -13.31 34.42
N GLU A 569 -25.06 -14.11 34.81
CA GLU A 569 -24.71 -14.35 36.21
C GLU A 569 -24.27 -13.06 36.92
N LYS A 570 -23.40 -12.26 36.30
CA LYS A 570 -22.98 -10.95 36.83
C LYS A 570 -24.16 -9.99 36.94
N GLN A 571 -25.04 -9.95 35.95
CA GLN A 571 -26.25 -9.12 36.00
C GLN A 571 -27.20 -9.57 37.12
N ALA A 572 -27.36 -10.87 37.34
CA ALA A 572 -28.16 -11.41 38.44
C ALA A 572 -27.54 -11.06 39.81
N ALA A 573 -26.21 -11.16 39.95
CA ALA A 573 -25.50 -10.76 41.16
C ALA A 573 -25.67 -9.26 41.46
N LEU A 574 -25.49 -8.39 40.45
CA LEU A 574 -25.73 -6.95 40.57
C LEU A 574 -27.16 -6.64 41.01
N ARG A 575 -28.16 -7.31 40.44
CA ARG A 575 -29.56 -7.15 40.86
C ARG A 575 -29.77 -7.54 42.33
N ARG A 576 -29.12 -8.61 42.82
CA ARG A 576 -29.21 -9.00 44.25
C ARG A 576 -28.58 -7.94 45.15
N VAL A 577 -27.40 -7.45 44.80
CA VAL A 577 -26.70 -6.40 45.57
C VAL A 577 -27.52 -5.11 45.60
N ASN A 578 -28.05 -4.68 44.46
CA ASN A 578 -28.86 -3.47 44.37
C ASN A 578 -30.14 -3.58 45.23
N ARG A 579 -30.83 -4.74 45.18
CA ARG A 579 -31.99 -5.00 46.07
C ARG A 579 -31.60 -4.94 47.56
N ALA A 580 -30.46 -5.53 47.94
CA ALA A 580 -30.00 -5.49 49.32
C ALA A 580 -29.68 -4.06 49.77
N LEU A 581 -28.96 -3.29 48.93
CA LEU A 581 -28.62 -1.90 49.21
C LEU A 581 -29.87 -1.02 49.34
N THR A 582 -30.85 -1.20 48.45
CA THR A 582 -32.13 -0.47 48.50
C THR A 582 -32.86 -0.73 49.81
N ARG A 583 -32.95 -2.00 50.25
CA ARG A 583 -33.54 -2.36 51.55
C ARG A 583 -32.78 -1.73 52.73
N SER A 584 -31.45 -1.78 52.73
CA SER A 584 -30.64 -1.15 53.77
C SER A 584 -30.84 0.36 53.83
N TYR A 585 -30.94 1.03 52.67
CA TYR A 585 -31.22 2.45 52.57
C TYR A 585 -32.60 2.81 53.15
N GLU A 586 -33.65 2.06 52.78
CA GLU A 586 -35.00 2.26 53.32
C GLU A 586 -35.05 2.09 54.85
N LEU A 587 -34.40 1.05 55.38
CA LEU A 587 -34.29 0.83 56.83
C LEU A 587 -33.58 1.98 57.52
N ARG A 588 -32.48 2.49 56.93
CA ARG A 588 -31.73 3.62 57.47
C ARG A 588 -32.55 4.90 57.48
N CYS A 589 -33.36 5.15 56.44
CA CYS A 589 -34.28 6.29 56.39
C CYS A 589 -35.34 6.19 57.49
N ARG A 590 -35.95 5.01 57.68
CA ARG A 590 -36.93 4.79 58.76
C ARG A 590 -36.31 4.98 60.16
N ALA A 591 -35.13 4.41 60.39
CA ALA A 591 -34.41 4.58 61.65
C ALA A 591 -34.07 6.06 61.92
N GLY A 592 -33.64 6.80 60.88
CA GLY A 592 -33.40 8.24 60.96
C GLY A 592 -34.65 9.05 61.33
N ALA A 593 -35.80 8.72 60.73
CA ALA A 593 -37.06 9.37 61.05
C ALA A 593 -37.50 9.14 62.50
N ILE A 594 -37.40 7.90 62.99
CA ILE A 594 -37.71 7.55 64.39
C ILE A 594 -36.81 8.33 65.36
N ARG A 595 -35.49 8.40 65.06
CA ARG A 595 -34.54 9.12 65.90
C ARG A 595 -34.86 10.62 65.99
N ARG A 596 -35.25 11.26 64.88
CA ARG A 596 -35.66 12.68 64.88
C ARG A 596 -36.89 12.92 65.75
N GLN A 597 -37.90 12.05 65.65
CA GLN A 597 -39.11 12.16 66.49
C GLN A 597 -38.80 11.96 67.98
N ALA A 598 -37.88 11.07 68.32
CA ALA A 598 -37.46 10.86 69.71
C ALA A 598 -36.76 12.10 70.28
N VAL A 599 -35.85 12.72 69.51
CA VAL A 599 -35.15 13.94 69.93
C VAL A 599 -36.12 15.11 70.14
N ASP A 600 -37.06 15.33 69.21
CA ASP A 600 -38.05 16.41 69.33
C ASP A 600 -38.91 16.29 70.60
N ARG A 601 -39.37 15.07 70.91
CA ARG A 601 -40.13 14.80 72.14
C ARG A 601 -39.31 15.07 73.39
N GLN A 602 -38.03 14.67 73.39
CA GLN A 602 -37.15 14.85 74.55
C GLN A 602 -36.88 16.33 74.85
N VAL A 603 -36.67 17.15 73.81
CA VAL A 603 -36.49 18.61 73.96
C VAL A 603 -37.74 19.25 74.54
N ARG A 604 -38.92 18.90 73.99
CA ARG A 604 -40.19 19.45 74.47
C ARG A 604 -40.46 19.13 75.94
N GLN A 605 -40.20 17.90 76.37
CA GLN A 605 -40.36 17.49 77.76
C GLN A 605 -39.42 18.23 78.72
N ARG A 606 -38.18 18.55 78.28
CA ARG A 606 -37.24 19.32 79.09
C ARG A 606 -37.76 20.75 79.34
N ILE A 607 -38.26 21.41 78.30
CA ILE A 607 -38.79 22.79 78.41
C ILE A 607 -39.98 22.84 79.37
N TYR A 608 -40.90 21.87 79.29
CA TYR A 608 -42.05 21.83 80.20
C TYR A 608 -41.66 21.62 81.67
N ARG A 609 -40.63 20.80 81.94
CA ARG A 609 -40.17 20.54 83.31
C ARG A 609 -39.59 21.79 83.97
N GLU A 610 -38.77 22.55 83.23
CA GLU A 610 -38.16 23.80 83.72
C GLU A 610 -39.24 24.87 84.02
N LEU A 611 -40.31 24.90 83.23
CA LEU A 611 -41.48 25.76 83.49
C LEU A 611 -42.22 25.36 84.77
N GLU A 612 -42.43 24.05 84.98
CA GLU A 612 -43.09 23.52 86.17
C GLU A 612 -42.31 23.83 87.46
N GLU A 613 -40.98 23.74 87.41
CA GLU A 613 -40.10 24.06 88.55
C GLU A 613 -40.22 25.54 88.98
N ILE A 614 -40.23 26.47 88.03
CA ILE A 614 -40.39 27.92 88.31
C ILE A 614 -41.76 28.19 88.95
N ILE A 615 -42.83 27.61 88.40
CA ILE A 615 -44.18 27.77 88.94
C ILE A 615 -44.28 27.16 90.35
N ALA A 616 -43.64 26.01 90.58
CA ALA A 616 -43.64 25.35 91.87
C ALA A 616 -42.97 26.20 92.96
N GLN A 617 -41.91 26.93 92.64
CA GLN A 617 -41.17 27.77 93.60
C GLN A 617 -42.03 28.92 94.18
N LYS A 618 -42.77 29.65 93.33
CA LYS A 618 -43.59 30.81 93.79
C LYS A 618 -45.03 30.42 94.19
N ARG A 619 -45.44 29.16 93.95
CA ARG A 619 -46.79 28.65 94.31
C ARG A 619 -47.17 28.86 95.77
N PRO A 620 -46.33 28.55 96.78
CA PRO A 620 -46.71 28.72 98.18
C PRO A 620 -47.05 30.18 98.51
N ALA A 621 -46.28 31.11 97.96
CA ALA A 621 -46.44 32.55 98.18
C ALA A 621 -47.75 33.09 97.55
N ILE A 622 -48.19 32.52 96.43
CA ILE A 622 -49.48 32.83 95.79
C ILE A 622 -50.62 32.22 96.61
N GLU A 623 -50.51 30.95 97.02
CA GLU A 623 -51.54 30.25 97.78
C GLU A 623 -51.79 30.89 99.15
N GLU A 624 -50.73 31.31 99.86
CA GLU A 624 -50.82 32.03 101.12
C GLU A 624 -51.62 33.33 100.99
N ARG A 625 -51.25 34.18 100.01
CA ARG A 625 -51.94 35.46 99.75
C ARG A 625 -53.39 35.26 99.30
N LEU A 626 -53.66 34.27 98.46
CA LEU A 626 -55.03 33.91 98.07
C LEU A 626 -55.86 33.42 99.27
N THR A 627 -55.24 32.69 100.19
CA THR A 627 -55.92 32.18 101.40
C THR A 627 -56.26 33.31 102.35
N TYR A 628 -55.37 34.30 102.53
CA TYR A 628 -55.66 35.54 103.26
C TYR A 628 -56.83 36.32 102.62
N LEU A 629 -56.83 36.51 101.29
CA LEU A 629 -57.89 37.22 100.58
C LEU A 629 -59.27 36.55 100.67
N LYS A 630 -59.34 35.22 100.86
CA LYS A 630 -60.60 34.50 101.03
C LYS A 630 -61.32 34.82 102.34
N THR A 631 -60.58 35.22 103.38
CA THR A 631 -61.12 35.42 104.75
C THR A 631 -61.10 36.88 105.21
N ALA A 632 -60.31 37.74 104.57
CA ALA A 632 -60.22 39.15 104.89
C ALA A 632 -61.41 39.98 104.34
N ARG A 633 -61.77 41.07 105.04
CA ARG A 633 -62.79 42.03 104.58
C ARG A 633 -62.16 43.10 103.67
N PRO A 634 -62.91 43.67 102.70
CA PRO A 634 -62.40 44.72 101.81
C PRO A 634 -61.88 45.93 102.60
N GLY A 635 -60.67 46.39 102.26
CA GLY A 635 -59.99 47.49 102.94
C GLY A 635 -58.55 47.68 102.42
N PRO A 636 -57.82 48.70 102.89
CA PRO A 636 -56.48 49.03 102.40
C PRO A 636 -55.49 47.86 102.49
N ASP A 637 -55.61 46.99 103.51
CA ASP A 637 -54.76 45.82 103.67
C ASP A 637 -55.04 44.71 102.63
N THR A 638 -56.29 44.54 102.19
CA THR A 638 -56.63 43.57 101.14
C THR A 638 -56.21 44.07 99.76
N ASP A 639 -56.34 45.37 99.49
CA ASP A 639 -55.85 46.00 98.25
C ASP A 639 -54.32 45.87 98.12
N ALA A 640 -53.57 46.04 99.22
CA ALA A 640 -52.13 45.83 99.25
C ALA A 640 -51.75 44.37 98.92
N VAL A 641 -52.48 43.38 99.44
CA VAL A 641 -52.24 41.96 99.13
C VAL A 641 -52.60 41.63 97.68
N VAL A 642 -53.66 42.22 97.11
CA VAL A 642 -53.99 42.08 95.68
C VAL A 642 -52.89 42.67 94.81
N CYS A 643 -52.36 43.85 95.15
CA CYS A 643 -51.25 44.46 94.41
C CYS A 643 -49.99 43.58 94.46
N ARG A 644 -49.66 43.00 95.62
CA ARG A 644 -48.56 42.02 95.74
C ARG A 644 -48.79 40.76 94.91
N LEU A 645 -50.05 40.32 94.74
CA LEU A 645 -50.38 39.19 93.87
C LEU A 645 -50.21 39.52 92.39
N HIS A 646 -50.50 40.77 91.97
CA HIS A 646 -50.23 41.24 90.62
C HIS A 646 -48.73 41.28 90.30
N VAL A 647 -47.88 41.66 91.27
CA VAL A 647 -46.41 41.59 91.12
C VAL A 647 -45.99 40.15 90.79
N LEU A 648 -46.42 39.17 91.59
CA LEU A 648 -46.12 37.75 91.34
C LEU A 648 -46.66 37.21 90.02
N ALA A 649 -47.88 37.61 89.63
CA ALA A 649 -48.47 37.21 88.37
C ALA A 649 -47.70 37.80 87.16
N CYS A 650 -47.25 39.05 87.28
CA CYS A 650 -46.41 39.70 86.27
C CYS A 650 -45.07 38.99 86.14
N TYR A 651 -44.38 38.73 87.26
CA TYR A 651 -43.13 37.98 87.30
C TYR A 651 -43.26 36.65 86.56
N LEU A 652 -44.21 35.80 86.94
CA LEU A 652 -44.38 34.48 86.30
C LEU A 652 -44.62 34.60 84.80
N LYS A 653 -45.51 35.51 84.38
CA LYS A 653 -45.81 35.73 82.96
C LYS A 653 -44.56 36.15 82.19
N LYS A 654 -43.83 37.14 82.70
CA LYS A 654 -42.66 37.70 82.01
C LYS A 654 -41.47 36.76 82.03
N ARG A 655 -41.24 36.08 83.14
CA ARG A 655 -40.22 35.04 83.26
C ARG A 655 -40.43 33.91 82.27
N CYS A 656 -41.68 33.48 82.05
CA CYS A 656 -42.02 32.48 81.02
C CYS A 656 -41.72 32.98 79.60
N VAL A 657 -42.10 34.23 79.29
CA VAL A 657 -41.86 34.83 77.97
C VAL A 657 -40.35 34.96 77.68
N LEU A 658 -39.58 35.45 78.66
CA LEU A 658 -38.13 35.57 78.53
C LEU A 658 -37.48 34.18 78.40
N LEU A 659 -37.93 33.17 79.15
CA LEU A 659 -37.39 31.81 79.04
C LEU A 659 -37.62 31.22 77.64
N LEU A 660 -38.83 31.34 77.10
CA LEU A 660 -39.15 30.83 75.77
C LEU A 660 -38.36 31.54 74.68
N ARG A 661 -38.24 32.87 74.75
CA ARG A 661 -37.45 33.67 73.80
C ARG A 661 -35.95 33.38 73.90
N GLY A 662 -35.43 33.22 75.11
CA GLY A 662 -34.01 32.95 75.34
C GLY A 662 -33.57 31.56 74.90
N ARG A 663 -34.49 30.60 74.76
CA ARG A 663 -34.19 29.23 74.32
C ARG A 663 -34.13 29.05 72.80
N GLU A 664 -34.69 29.98 72.02
CA GLU A 664 -34.58 29.94 70.54
C GLU A 664 -33.13 30.20 70.08
N ASP A 665 -32.49 31.24 70.65
CA ASP A 665 -31.17 31.73 70.21
C ASP A 665 -30.06 31.58 71.28
N GLY A 666 -30.37 31.08 72.49
CA GLY A 666 -29.44 31.04 73.64
C GLY A 666 -29.10 32.42 74.23
N THR A 667 -29.61 33.49 73.62
CA THR A 667 -29.38 34.88 73.95
C THR A 667 -30.70 35.65 73.98
N LEU A 668 -30.78 36.69 74.80
CA LEU A 668 -31.94 37.58 74.92
C LEU A 668 -31.53 39.00 74.56
N ASP A 669 -32.33 39.68 73.75
CA ASP A 669 -32.16 41.10 73.47
C ASP A 669 -32.39 41.90 74.76
N ALA A 670 -31.47 42.81 75.09
CA ALA A 670 -31.57 43.69 76.26
C ALA A 670 -32.90 44.46 76.29
N ARG A 671 -33.46 44.78 75.11
CA ARG A 671 -34.77 45.42 75.00
C ARG A 671 -35.91 44.58 75.58
N GLU A 672 -35.84 43.26 75.45
CA GLU A 672 -36.87 42.35 75.97
C GLU A 672 -36.84 42.29 77.50
N LEU A 673 -35.65 42.25 78.08
CA LEU A 673 -35.46 42.35 79.53
C LEU A 673 -35.96 43.72 80.04
N PHE A 674 -35.61 44.81 79.35
CA PHE A 674 -36.10 46.15 79.71
C PHE A 674 -37.63 46.26 79.71
N LEU A 675 -38.29 45.71 78.69
CA LEU A 675 -39.76 45.70 78.61
C LEU A 675 -40.40 44.86 79.72
N ALA A 676 -39.77 43.76 80.14
CA ALA A 676 -40.22 42.97 81.28
C ALA A 676 -40.09 43.77 82.59
N LEU A 677 -38.93 44.40 82.82
CA LEU A 677 -38.66 45.23 84.00
C LEU A 677 -39.62 46.42 84.09
N GLN A 678 -39.91 47.10 82.98
CA GLN A 678 -40.89 48.19 82.97
C GLN A 678 -42.30 47.75 83.34
N GLU A 679 -42.72 46.55 82.92
CA GLU A 679 -44.05 46.03 83.28
C GLU A 679 -44.10 45.65 84.77
N SER A 680 -43.06 45.01 85.30
CA SER A 680 -42.93 44.69 86.72
C SER A 680 -42.88 45.93 87.61
N GLN A 681 -42.10 46.95 87.20
CA GLN A 681 -42.01 48.22 87.91
C GLN A 681 -43.39 48.87 88.08
N ARG A 682 -44.26 48.83 87.06
CA ARG A 682 -45.61 49.38 87.15
C ARG A 682 -46.44 48.73 88.25
N TYR A 683 -46.31 47.40 88.44
CA TYR A 683 -47.03 46.70 89.49
C TYR A 683 -46.39 46.89 90.87
N LEU A 684 -45.07 47.04 90.95
CA LEU A 684 -44.37 47.42 92.18
C LEU A 684 -44.74 48.84 92.64
N ASP A 685 -44.82 49.80 91.71
CA ASP A 685 -45.29 51.17 91.97
C ASP A 685 -46.75 51.15 92.51
N GLN A 686 -47.62 50.32 91.93
CA GLN A 686 -49.00 50.13 92.41
C GLN A 686 -49.07 49.47 93.79
N ALA A 687 -48.10 48.62 94.13
CA ALA A 687 -48.00 47.97 95.43
C ALA A 687 -47.41 48.86 96.53
N GLY A 688 -47.01 50.09 96.20
CA GLY A 688 -46.54 51.11 97.16
C GLY A 688 -45.03 51.36 97.17
N LEU A 689 -44.26 50.67 96.32
CA LEU A 689 -42.80 50.89 96.20
C LEU A 689 -42.52 51.81 95.01
N GLN A 690 -42.44 53.11 95.26
CA GLN A 690 -42.24 54.11 94.21
C GLN A 690 -40.77 54.17 93.79
N GLY A 691 -40.49 53.99 92.49
CA GLY A 691 -39.11 54.08 92.04
C GLY A 691 -38.89 54.28 90.56
N ARG A 692 -37.61 54.30 90.19
CA ARG A 692 -37.15 54.33 88.80
C ARG A 692 -36.10 53.26 88.55
N VAL A 693 -36.26 52.58 87.42
CA VAL A 693 -35.28 51.62 86.89
C VAL A 693 -34.49 52.31 85.78
N GLY A 694 -33.23 52.63 86.05
CA GLY A 694 -32.24 52.98 85.03
C GLY A 694 -31.76 51.71 84.32
N PHE A 695 -31.68 51.75 82.99
CA PHE A 695 -31.30 50.59 82.19
C PHE A 695 -30.26 51.00 81.15
N ASP A 696 -29.02 50.61 81.39
CA ASP A 696 -27.84 50.87 80.56
C ASP A 696 -27.19 49.53 80.16
N LEU A 697 -28.03 48.63 79.65
CA LEU A 697 -27.62 47.40 79.00
C LEU A 697 -28.01 47.48 77.53
N SER A 698 -27.12 47.10 76.62
CA SER A 698 -27.37 47.14 75.18
C SER A 698 -26.98 45.83 74.50
N GLY A 699 -27.55 45.55 73.34
CA GLY A 699 -27.24 44.33 72.59
C GLY A 699 -27.93 43.07 73.14
N ARG A 700 -27.25 41.92 73.03
CA ARG A 700 -27.77 40.61 73.40
C ARG A 700 -27.03 40.07 74.63
N LEU A 701 -27.78 39.63 75.63
CA LEU A 701 -27.28 38.97 76.84
C LEU A 701 -27.39 37.46 76.69
N LEU A 702 -26.59 36.71 77.44
CA LEU A 702 -26.84 35.29 77.64
C LEU A 702 -28.22 35.10 78.27
N ALA A 703 -29.02 34.17 77.74
CA ALA A 703 -30.39 33.96 78.21
C ALA A 703 -30.42 33.63 79.71
N SER A 704 -29.49 32.81 80.20
CA SER A 704 -29.34 32.51 81.63
C SER A 704 -29.12 33.76 82.47
N ALA A 705 -28.20 34.63 82.07
CA ALA A 705 -27.87 35.86 82.81
C ALA A 705 -29.02 36.87 82.83
N ALA A 706 -29.70 37.09 81.69
CA ALA A 706 -30.85 37.98 81.61
C ALA A 706 -32.02 37.49 82.50
N LEU A 707 -32.23 36.17 82.56
CA LEU A 707 -33.23 35.56 83.42
C LEU A 707 -32.86 35.72 84.91
N THR A 708 -31.59 35.48 85.28
CA THR A 708 -31.11 35.70 86.65
C THR A 708 -31.24 37.16 87.08
N LEU A 709 -30.87 38.12 86.23
CA LEU A 709 -31.02 39.56 86.53
C LEU A 709 -32.47 39.96 86.76
N TYR A 710 -33.40 39.37 86.01
CA TYR A 710 -34.84 39.59 86.20
C TYR A 710 -35.34 38.97 87.52
N ASP A 711 -34.89 37.76 87.85
CA ASP A 711 -35.26 37.08 89.10
C ASP A 711 -34.76 37.85 90.33
N VAL A 712 -33.53 38.36 90.27
CA VAL A 712 -32.92 39.21 91.30
C VAL A 712 -33.72 40.49 91.49
N PHE A 713 -34.09 41.17 90.40
CA PHE A 713 -34.89 42.40 90.46
C PHE A 713 -36.23 42.19 91.16
N GLU A 714 -36.90 41.08 90.85
CA GLU A 714 -38.21 40.76 91.42
C GLU A 714 -38.12 40.33 92.89
N GLU A 715 -37.12 39.52 93.26
CA GLU A 715 -36.90 39.17 94.66
C GLU A 715 -36.58 40.41 95.51
N VAL A 716 -35.71 41.28 95.01
CA VAL A 716 -35.35 42.51 95.70
C VAL A 716 -36.56 43.44 95.84
N GLY A 717 -37.39 43.55 94.81
CA GLY A 717 -38.64 44.32 94.84
C GLY A 717 -39.65 43.77 95.84
N GLU A 718 -39.85 42.44 95.87
CA GLU A 718 -40.72 41.79 96.87
C GLU A 718 -40.20 41.97 98.30
N ALA A 719 -38.89 41.87 98.51
CA ALA A 719 -38.26 42.06 99.82
C ALA A 719 -38.38 43.52 100.30
N ALA A 720 -38.14 44.50 99.43
CA ALA A 720 -38.31 45.91 99.75
C ALA A 720 -39.76 46.22 100.15
N LEU A 721 -40.75 45.68 99.43
CA LEU A 721 -42.16 45.76 99.81
C LEU A 721 -42.46 45.10 101.16
N ALA A 722 -41.87 43.93 101.45
CA ALA A 722 -42.06 43.24 102.72
C ALA A 722 -41.52 44.06 103.91
N GLN A 723 -40.46 44.83 103.70
CA GLN A 723 -39.82 45.69 104.70
C GLN A 723 -40.43 47.11 104.75
N HIS A 724 -41.52 47.36 104.01
CA HIS A 724 -42.24 48.63 103.96
C HIS A 724 -41.40 49.82 103.45
N GLU A 725 -40.42 49.54 102.60
CA GLU A 725 -39.64 50.57 101.91
C GLU A 725 -40.56 51.32 100.93
N SER A 726 -40.54 52.65 100.97
CA SER A 726 -41.41 53.48 100.12
C SER A 726 -40.76 53.89 98.81
N TYR A 727 -39.42 54.00 98.79
CA TYR A 727 -38.67 54.45 97.63
C TYR A 727 -37.48 53.55 97.31
N TRP A 728 -37.27 53.30 96.03
CA TRP A 728 -36.10 52.57 95.53
C TRP A 728 -35.60 53.11 94.20
N LEU A 729 -34.29 53.01 93.98
CA LEU A 729 -33.65 53.32 92.71
C LEU A 729 -32.86 52.12 92.23
N CYS A 730 -33.24 51.57 91.09
CA CYS A 730 -32.58 50.42 90.47
C CYS A 730 -31.79 50.88 89.26
N GLN A 731 -30.59 50.34 89.06
CA GLN A 731 -29.78 50.58 87.88
C GLN A 731 -29.20 49.27 87.36
N PHE A 732 -29.46 48.99 86.09
CA PHE A 732 -28.78 47.94 85.34
C PHE A 732 -27.68 48.58 84.51
N ARG A 733 -26.45 48.09 84.63
CA ARG A 733 -25.29 48.60 83.90
C ARG A 733 -24.39 47.46 83.46
N GLU A 734 -23.61 47.74 82.42
CA GLU A 734 -22.65 46.80 81.88
C GLU A 734 -21.22 47.21 82.28
N SER A 735 -20.43 46.25 82.78
CA SER A 735 -18.98 46.36 82.94
C SER A 735 -18.29 45.49 81.89
N GLU A 736 -16.96 45.58 81.74
CA GLU A 736 -16.21 44.71 80.82
C GLU A 736 -16.41 43.22 81.14
N LYS A 737 -16.51 42.87 82.43
CA LYS A 737 -16.57 41.47 82.91
C LYS A 737 -17.96 40.99 83.35
N ASP A 738 -18.81 41.91 83.81
CA ASP A 738 -20.07 41.57 84.48
C ASP A 738 -21.24 42.40 83.96
N TRP A 739 -22.43 41.81 84.01
CA TRP A 739 -23.69 42.56 84.02
C TRP A 739 -24.07 42.83 85.48
N ILE A 740 -24.37 44.09 85.78
CA ILE A 740 -24.50 44.56 87.16
C ILE A 740 -25.92 45.09 87.37
N PHE A 741 -26.56 44.62 88.43
CA PHE A 741 -27.78 45.19 88.99
C PHE A 741 -27.44 45.91 90.30
N SER A 742 -27.76 47.19 90.40
CA SER A 742 -27.59 47.98 91.61
C SER A 742 -28.94 48.47 92.11
N LEU A 743 -29.22 48.32 93.40
CA LEU A 743 -30.36 48.89 94.10
C LEU A 743 -29.85 49.90 95.11
N VAL A 744 -30.46 51.08 95.16
CA VAL A 744 -30.26 52.07 96.23
C VAL A 744 -31.60 52.29 96.95
N LEU A 745 -31.60 52.12 98.26
CA LEU A 745 -32.72 52.45 99.15
C LEU A 745 -32.40 53.68 99.98
N GLU A 746 -33.43 54.46 100.31
CA GLU A 746 -33.32 55.59 101.24
C GLU A 746 -32.97 55.10 102.65
N GLN A 747 -32.28 55.93 103.43
CA GLN A 747 -31.86 55.59 104.78
C GLN A 747 -33.06 55.72 105.74
N ALA A 748 -33.61 54.59 106.18
CA ALA A 748 -34.74 54.55 107.11
C ALA A 748 -34.26 54.58 108.58
N GLU A 749 -35.08 55.12 109.49
CA GLU A 749 -34.85 55.03 110.94
C GLU A 749 -35.17 53.60 111.42
N GLY A 750 -34.21 52.67 111.30
CA GLY A 750 -34.37 51.26 111.72
C GLY A 750 -33.13 50.38 111.46
N PRO A 751 -33.10 49.14 111.98
CA PRO A 751 -32.02 48.19 111.71
C PRO A 751 -31.98 47.80 110.22
N ASP A 752 -30.78 47.81 109.64
CA ASP A 752 -30.60 47.52 108.22
C ASP A 752 -30.85 46.03 107.90
N TRP A 753 -31.87 45.76 107.08
CA TRP A 753 -32.26 44.40 106.70
C TRP A 753 -31.43 43.85 105.53
N LEU A 754 -30.81 44.72 104.72
CA LEU A 754 -30.11 44.34 103.49
C LEU A 754 -28.92 43.39 103.73
N PRO A 755 -28.01 43.64 104.70
CA PRO A 755 -26.87 42.76 104.96
C PRO A 755 -27.25 41.38 105.50
N VAL A 756 -28.46 41.23 106.06
CA VAL A 756 -28.94 40.01 106.71
C VAL A 756 -29.88 39.21 105.79
N TRP A 757 -30.34 39.78 104.68
CA TRP A 757 -31.29 39.14 103.78
C TRP A 757 -30.63 38.08 102.90
N GLN A 758 -31.10 36.85 103.02
CA GLN A 758 -30.57 35.68 102.30
C GLN A 758 -31.34 35.34 101.02
N GLY A 759 -32.26 36.20 100.56
CA GLY A 759 -33.12 35.92 99.40
C GLY A 759 -32.37 35.73 98.08
N LEU A 760 -31.11 36.20 97.99
CA LEU A 760 -30.26 36.01 96.81
C LEU A 760 -29.32 34.81 96.88
N ALA A 761 -29.25 34.08 98.01
CA ALA A 761 -28.34 32.95 98.17
C ALA A 761 -28.64 31.76 97.22
N ALA A 762 -29.84 31.72 96.64
CA ALA A 762 -30.25 30.72 95.67
C ALA A 762 -29.76 31.00 94.23
N TYR A 763 -29.22 32.19 93.97
CA TYR A 763 -28.69 32.57 92.67
C TYR A 763 -27.16 32.59 92.71
N ASP A 764 -26.54 32.08 91.65
CA ASP A 764 -25.09 32.09 91.50
C ASP A 764 -24.61 33.49 91.07
N VAL A 765 -24.63 34.43 92.02
CA VAL A 765 -24.34 35.86 91.80
C VAL A 765 -23.45 36.41 92.90
N ALA A 766 -22.54 37.32 92.55
CA ALA A 766 -21.73 38.03 93.53
C ALA A 766 -22.51 39.23 94.07
N VAL A 767 -22.62 39.36 95.39
CA VAL A 767 -23.43 40.38 96.06
C VAL A 767 -22.55 41.22 96.99
N ASP A 768 -22.69 42.54 96.92
CA ASP A 768 -21.98 43.51 97.76
C ASP A 768 -22.95 44.58 98.31
N CYS A 769 -22.68 45.07 99.52
CA CYS A 769 -23.55 46.04 100.23
C CYS A 769 -22.72 47.18 100.82
N ASP A 770 -22.97 48.40 100.35
CA ASP A 770 -22.27 49.61 100.79
C ASP A 770 -23.23 50.69 101.28
N ASP A 771 -22.78 51.52 102.22
CA ASP A 771 -23.44 52.78 102.57
C ASP A 771 -22.92 53.93 101.67
N THR A 772 -23.83 54.59 100.97
CA THR A 772 -23.50 55.69 100.02
C THR A 772 -23.49 57.07 100.68
N GLY A 773 -23.80 57.17 101.97
CA GLY A 773 -23.87 58.42 102.73
C GLY A 773 -25.21 59.17 102.60
N TYR A 774 -26.07 58.75 101.67
CA TYR A 774 -27.45 59.24 101.48
C TYR A 774 -28.45 58.09 101.28
N GLY A 775 -28.01 56.84 101.47
CA GLY A 775 -28.80 55.64 101.23
C GLY A 775 -27.93 54.38 101.22
N ARG A 776 -28.57 53.20 101.22
CA ARG A 776 -27.92 51.89 101.22
C ARG A 776 -27.92 51.31 99.82
N ARG A 777 -26.78 50.81 99.35
CA ARG A 777 -26.65 50.24 97.99
C ARG A 777 -26.32 48.76 98.01
N LEU A 778 -27.18 47.96 97.38
CA LEU A 778 -26.91 46.58 97.00
C LEU A 778 -26.37 46.55 95.57
N THR A 779 -25.29 45.83 95.34
CA THR A 779 -24.77 45.57 93.99
C THR A 779 -24.70 44.06 93.77
N VAL A 780 -25.29 43.60 92.68
CA VAL A 780 -25.32 42.21 92.25
C VAL A 780 -24.62 42.11 90.89
N CYS A 781 -23.56 41.31 90.81
CA CYS A 781 -22.79 41.09 89.60
C CYS A 781 -23.05 39.68 89.05
N VAL A 782 -23.37 39.61 87.77
CA VAL A 782 -23.56 38.38 86.99
C VAL A 782 -22.48 38.31 85.92
N GLY A 783 -21.60 37.31 85.98
CA GLY A 783 -20.47 37.16 85.07
C GLY A 783 -20.89 37.00 83.61
N LYS A 784 -20.20 37.67 82.68
CA LYS A 784 -20.38 37.49 81.24
C LYS A 784 -19.75 36.21 80.71
N GLU A 785 -18.73 35.73 81.40
CA GLU A 785 -18.08 34.46 81.12
C GLU A 785 -18.67 33.41 82.07
N GLY A 786 -19.47 32.51 81.49
CA GLY A 786 -19.73 31.22 82.13
C GLY A 786 -18.40 30.46 82.18
N ASP A 787 -17.84 30.36 83.37
CA ASP A 787 -16.80 29.40 83.71
C ASP A 787 -17.38 27.99 83.44
N HIS A 788 -17.09 27.46 82.26
CA HIS A 788 -17.38 26.07 81.93
C HIS A 788 -16.31 25.18 82.56
N GLY A 789 -16.47 24.92 83.86
CA GLY A 789 -15.98 23.71 84.53
C GLY A 789 -17.01 22.60 84.45
#